data_AF-A0A239FWM2-F1
#
_entry.id   AF-A0A239FWM2-F1
#
_cell.length_a   1.000
_cell.length_b   1.000
_cell.length_c   1.000
_cell.angle_alpha   90.00
_cell.angle_beta   90.00
_cell.angle_gamma   90.00
#
_symmetry.space_group_name_H-M   'P 1'
#
loop_
_entity.id
_entity.type
_entity.pdbx_description
1 polymer ?
#
loop_
_entity_poly.entity_id
_entity_poly.type
_entity_poly.pdbx_seq_one_letter_code
_entity_poly.pdbx_strand_id
1 'polypeptide(L)'
;MSNELERLREDAWNLLSTPTSNLLGNYLQKHSSIARLATVGEAEEIQQEPKILRFSIFNHLHLREAEKIWNLFFEIADRSNTTTEAIKAVRDTYLELLDTKNPELLYHSLMVFIAHHPVGRVLSVPSILVRDPGKVVPSKPLGATLNTASGRPNILAALIEDEDHNQETLLNWFREDPLANEHHQHWHVVYPAFGLRGGIKDRQGELFIYMHQQMLARYDAERIAVGIERVLAHSDYNASIAYGYNPGAILTNSAEINITPFFTVTRFTPRKPGPMFKNFDDETLKEKVAAFNNLKEKFVDGVKKGRLKKGKKEIAISPHLLGSTLEPSLDSTDEEYYETKVPTQFGLHGTGHLIVAFSENPTVPDMERTEMGVMGDPATAIRDPFFWAWHKHIDDFSFNWQQTQKKHDFSDYPNVLIRKGIDEVGDAWSPDIILSTFSALRNIPGLTTEKGTLNSEVLKRLAAQAFGGNNWNGDFTKASSLQYQYAENKKAAFFETVDELKTWMEKGKIRFLSRSESDPKSSEYAEFEYEYLNHEEFFYFVRIQNQFNYIQKVTVRIFLVPASEEEDRRAWIEMDKFVHELQANERAVVVRKAEDSSVIRKPAIKNPDTDNVNYKPRDINLTDPELFIKMAADVKYNEEGNIAQYKEFLDSNFSQSTKVLADFADYNEPTPNVNREMEAVKLAKEAAEACISNITQFKINLKIYEEALFKVLKAVQSFIYNKSYCECGWPYNLLLPRGTTDGMKFKLMVMITDWQKDIVGEEDCCGSMSYCGAKDRYPDVRPMGYPFDRAFEGSIKNLIALQPNMACRSITIKLNNDGIQS
;
A
#
# COMPACT_ATOMS: atom_id res chain seq x y z
N MET A 1 -63.41 9.47 -20.09
CA MET A 1 -62.55 8.27 -20.12
C MET A 1 -61.43 8.37 -21.14
N SER A 2 -61.60 8.16 -22.46
CA SER A 2 -60.48 8.30 -23.44
C SER A 2 -59.78 9.66 -23.34
N ASN A 3 -60.56 10.75 -23.32
CA ASN A 3 -60.04 12.11 -23.22
C ASN A 3 -59.43 12.45 -21.84
N GLU A 4 -59.72 11.65 -20.80
CA GLU A 4 -59.22 11.89 -19.44
C GLU A 4 -57.95 11.08 -19.18
N LEU A 5 -57.84 9.90 -19.81
CA LEU A 5 -56.61 9.10 -19.92
C LEU A 5 -55.59 9.71 -20.88
N GLU A 6 -56.02 10.32 -22.00
CA GLU A 6 -55.15 11.12 -22.86
C GLU A 6 -54.65 12.37 -22.15
N ARG A 7 -55.48 13.02 -21.33
CA ARG A 7 -55.05 14.16 -20.51
C ARG A 7 -54.04 13.75 -19.45
N LEU A 8 -54.25 12.63 -18.75
CA LEU A 8 -53.28 12.10 -17.76
C LEU A 8 -51.97 11.64 -18.41
N ARG A 9 -52.02 11.13 -19.64
CA ARG A 9 -50.84 10.75 -20.41
C ARG A 9 -50.08 11.97 -20.93
N GLU A 10 -50.77 13.01 -21.39
CA GLU A 10 -50.17 14.31 -21.73
C GLU A 10 -49.63 15.01 -20.50
N ASP A 11 -50.32 14.97 -19.35
CA ASP A 11 -49.87 15.57 -18.09
C ASP A 11 -48.60 14.85 -17.59
N ALA A 12 -48.52 13.51 -17.71
CA ALA A 12 -47.30 12.74 -17.39
C ALA A 12 -46.15 13.01 -18.38
N TRP A 13 -46.43 13.18 -19.67
CA TRP A 13 -45.43 13.51 -20.69
C TRP A 13 -44.92 14.95 -20.58
N ASN A 14 -45.82 15.89 -20.24
CA ASN A 14 -45.50 17.29 -19.95
C ASN A 14 -44.70 17.43 -18.64
N LEU A 15 -44.91 16.55 -17.65
CA LEU A 15 -44.10 16.50 -16.42
C LEU A 15 -42.65 16.04 -16.70
N LEU A 16 -42.47 15.11 -17.64
CA LEU A 16 -41.15 14.65 -18.09
C LEU A 16 -40.42 15.69 -18.98
N SER A 17 -41.14 16.70 -19.48
CA SER A 17 -40.63 17.70 -20.45
C SER A 17 -40.71 19.16 -20.00
N THR A 18 -41.06 19.46 -18.74
CA THR A 18 -41.11 20.82 -18.18
C THR A 18 -39.81 21.23 -17.44
N PRO A 19 -39.54 22.53 -17.20
CA PRO A 19 -38.22 23.08 -16.83
C PRO A 19 -37.59 22.63 -15.51
N THR A 20 -38.25 21.82 -14.69
CA THR A 20 -37.63 21.04 -13.60
C THR A 20 -36.73 19.91 -14.14
N SER A 21 -36.94 19.51 -15.39
CA SER A 21 -36.03 18.66 -16.18
C SER A 21 -34.77 19.39 -16.67
N ASN A 22 -34.63 20.70 -16.48
CA ASN A 22 -33.37 21.40 -16.74
C ASN A 22 -32.25 21.02 -15.76
N LEU A 23 -32.52 20.30 -14.66
CA LEU A 23 -31.44 19.68 -13.89
C LEU A 23 -30.84 18.51 -14.66
N LEU A 24 -31.66 17.63 -15.24
CA LEU A 24 -31.19 16.55 -16.13
C LEU A 24 -30.69 17.11 -17.47
N GLY A 25 -31.30 18.17 -18.00
CA GLY A 25 -30.89 18.84 -19.25
C GLY A 25 -29.61 19.67 -19.12
N ASN A 26 -29.39 20.38 -17.99
CA ASN A 26 -28.13 21.07 -17.69
C ASN A 26 -27.05 20.10 -17.21
N TYR A 27 -27.42 19.00 -16.55
CA TYR A 27 -26.55 17.85 -16.31
C TYR A 27 -26.10 17.29 -17.67
N LEU A 28 -27.02 16.90 -18.56
CA LEU A 28 -26.71 16.41 -19.91
C LEU A 28 -25.97 17.44 -20.80
N GLN A 29 -26.21 18.76 -20.63
CA GLN A 29 -25.43 19.81 -21.31
C GLN A 29 -24.02 19.99 -20.71
N LYS A 30 -23.83 19.88 -19.38
CA LYS A 30 -22.50 19.82 -18.74
C LYS A 30 -21.74 18.54 -19.12
N HIS A 31 -22.45 17.44 -19.29
CA HIS A 31 -21.94 16.11 -19.67
C HIS A 31 -21.83 15.91 -21.20
N SER A 32 -22.27 16.88 -22.02
CA SER A 32 -22.05 16.90 -23.48
C SER A 32 -20.58 17.04 -23.87
N SER A 33 -19.70 17.35 -22.92
CA SER A 33 -18.24 17.34 -23.05
C SER A 33 -17.70 15.99 -23.51
N ILE A 34 -18.42 14.90 -23.19
CA ILE A 34 -18.09 13.53 -23.62
C ILE A 34 -18.50 13.31 -25.09
N ALA A 35 -19.54 13.98 -25.60
CA ALA A 35 -19.98 13.86 -26.99
C ALA A 35 -19.00 14.49 -28.00
N ARG A 36 -18.13 15.41 -27.58
CA ARG A 36 -17.09 16.01 -28.44
C ARG A 36 -15.79 15.21 -28.51
N LEU A 37 -15.60 14.21 -27.64
CA LEU A 37 -14.41 13.35 -27.64
C LEU A 37 -14.68 11.98 -28.29
N ALA A 38 -15.94 11.66 -28.57
CA ALA A 38 -16.35 10.48 -29.32
C ALA A 38 -16.05 10.55 -30.84
N THR A 39 -15.35 11.57 -31.34
CA THR A 39 -15.03 11.72 -32.77
C THR A 39 -13.62 11.26 -33.17
N VAL A 40 -12.94 10.48 -32.32
CA VAL A 40 -11.72 9.76 -32.73
C VAL A 40 -11.77 8.33 -32.20
N GLY A 41 -12.34 7.43 -33.00
CA GLY A 41 -12.40 6.00 -32.72
C GLY A 41 -13.54 5.37 -33.50
N GLU A 42 -13.20 4.55 -34.49
CA GLU A 42 -14.15 3.83 -35.33
C GLU A 42 -15.15 3.03 -34.49
N ALA A 43 -16.42 3.05 -34.88
CA ALA A 43 -17.51 2.39 -34.20
C ALA A 43 -17.38 0.86 -34.30
N GLU A 44 -16.79 0.23 -33.28
CA GLU A 44 -17.02 -1.18 -32.97
C GLU A 44 -18.27 -1.31 -32.07
N GLU A 45 -19.03 -2.40 -32.27
CA GLU A 45 -20.26 -2.72 -31.54
C GLU A 45 -20.11 -2.54 -30.02
N ILE A 46 -20.96 -1.70 -29.42
CA ILE A 46 -20.99 -1.45 -27.98
C ILE A 46 -21.62 -2.68 -27.29
N GLN A 47 -20.80 -3.69 -26.99
CA GLN A 47 -21.12 -4.63 -25.90
C GLN A 47 -21.15 -3.84 -24.59
N GLN A 48 -22.26 -3.90 -23.84
CA GLN A 48 -22.34 -3.33 -22.50
C GLN A 48 -21.19 -3.90 -21.65
N GLU A 49 -20.28 -3.04 -21.19
CA GLU A 49 -19.19 -3.46 -20.30
C GLU A 49 -19.79 -4.00 -18.99
N PRO A 50 -19.36 -5.19 -18.52
CA PRO A 50 -19.85 -5.77 -17.27
C PRO A 50 -19.55 -4.88 -16.06
N LYS A 51 -20.52 -4.79 -15.13
CA LYS A 51 -20.44 -3.94 -13.93
C LYS A 51 -19.50 -4.54 -12.88
N ILE A 52 -18.44 -3.80 -12.50
CA ILE A 52 -17.51 -4.20 -11.43
C ILE A 52 -18.12 -3.95 -10.06
N LEU A 53 -18.41 -5.02 -9.31
CA LEU A 53 -18.99 -4.93 -7.98
C LEU A 53 -17.92 -4.78 -6.87
N ARG A 54 -16.81 -5.51 -6.98
CA ARG A 54 -15.64 -5.39 -6.10
C ARG A 54 -14.39 -5.20 -6.96
N PHE A 55 -13.57 -4.18 -6.65
CA PHE A 55 -12.32 -3.95 -7.38
C PHE A 55 -11.17 -4.79 -6.83
N SER A 56 -10.30 -5.30 -7.70
CA SER A 56 -9.04 -5.95 -7.33
C SER A 56 -8.03 -5.73 -8.44
N ILE A 57 -6.82 -5.28 -8.11
CA ILE A 57 -5.75 -5.11 -9.11
C ILE A 57 -5.21 -6.44 -9.64
N PHE A 58 -5.44 -7.54 -8.91
CA PHE A 58 -5.02 -8.88 -9.34
C PHE A 58 -5.94 -9.44 -10.43
N ASN A 59 -7.13 -8.85 -10.61
CA ASN A 59 -8.01 -9.15 -11.74
C ASN A 59 -7.65 -8.24 -12.92
N HIS A 60 -7.13 -8.84 -13.99
CA HIS A 60 -6.67 -8.13 -15.17
C HIS A 60 -7.77 -7.31 -15.88
N LEU A 61 -9.03 -7.76 -15.84
CA LEU A 61 -10.15 -7.02 -16.43
C LEU A 61 -10.46 -5.76 -15.60
N HIS A 62 -10.42 -5.88 -14.27
CA HIS A 62 -10.59 -4.72 -13.39
C HIS A 62 -9.45 -3.72 -13.57
N LEU A 63 -8.22 -4.21 -13.68
CA LEU A 63 -7.05 -3.36 -13.87
C LEU A 63 -7.05 -2.66 -15.23
N ARG A 64 -7.50 -3.34 -16.31
CA ARG A 64 -7.71 -2.73 -17.63
C ARG A 64 -8.75 -1.60 -17.58
N GLU A 65 -9.84 -1.77 -16.82
CA GLU A 65 -10.81 -0.69 -16.62
C GLU A 65 -10.23 0.48 -15.82
N ALA A 66 -9.45 0.21 -14.78
CA ALA A 66 -8.75 1.25 -14.03
C ALA A 66 -7.77 2.04 -14.93
N GLU A 67 -7.13 1.34 -15.88
CA GLU A 67 -6.18 1.90 -16.83
C GLU A 67 -6.79 2.97 -17.73
N LYS A 68 -7.96 2.66 -18.30
CA LYS A 68 -8.74 3.63 -19.08
C LYS A 68 -8.99 4.91 -18.28
N ILE A 69 -9.30 4.79 -16.99
CA ILE A 69 -9.66 5.94 -16.15
C ILE A 69 -8.45 6.78 -15.74
N TRP A 70 -7.34 6.19 -15.33
CA TRP A 70 -6.16 7.02 -15.00
C TRP A 70 -5.58 7.70 -16.25
N ASN A 71 -5.69 7.05 -17.41
CA ASN A 71 -5.33 7.67 -18.69
C ASN A 71 -6.27 8.85 -19.00
N LEU A 72 -7.59 8.70 -18.77
CA LEU A 72 -8.52 9.83 -18.88
C LEU A 72 -8.12 11.00 -17.96
N PHE A 73 -7.73 10.72 -16.71
CA PHE A 73 -7.26 11.77 -15.79
C PHE A 73 -5.99 12.47 -16.28
N PHE A 74 -5.01 11.72 -16.83
CA PHE A 74 -3.84 12.32 -17.46
C PHE A 74 -4.23 13.23 -18.64
N GLU A 75 -5.10 12.77 -19.53
CA GLU A 75 -5.58 13.52 -20.69
C GLU A 75 -6.28 14.83 -20.31
N ILE A 76 -7.13 14.80 -19.29
CA ILE A 76 -7.82 16.00 -18.78
C ILE A 76 -6.81 16.99 -18.21
N ALA A 77 -5.83 16.50 -17.46
CA ALA A 77 -4.81 17.34 -16.88
C ALA A 77 -3.90 17.97 -17.94
N ASP A 78 -3.52 17.22 -18.99
CA ASP A 78 -2.70 17.69 -20.11
C ASP A 78 -3.38 18.80 -20.93
N ARG A 79 -4.72 18.79 -21.03
CA ARG A 79 -5.51 19.78 -21.79
C ARG A 79 -5.76 21.09 -21.05
N SER A 80 -5.42 21.15 -19.76
CA SER A 80 -5.71 22.30 -18.91
C SER A 80 -4.59 23.34 -18.97
N ASN A 81 -4.93 24.63 -18.92
CA ASN A 81 -3.93 25.71 -19.03
C ASN A 81 -3.18 25.94 -17.71
N THR A 82 -3.78 25.60 -16.57
CA THR A 82 -3.18 25.75 -15.24
C THR A 82 -3.32 24.49 -14.40
N THR A 83 -2.40 24.28 -13.45
CA THR A 83 -2.45 23.18 -12.47
C THR A 83 -3.75 23.17 -11.68
N THR A 84 -4.26 24.34 -11.30
CA THR A 84 -5.52 24.46 -10.54
C THR A 84 -6.72 24.04 -11.37
N GLU A 85 -6.79 24.43 -12.65
CA GLU A 85 -7.86 23.99 -13.56
C GLU A 85 -7.78 22.48 -13.79
N ALA A 86 -6.58 21.95 -13.99
CA ALA A 86 -6.35 20.52 -14.19
C ALA A 86 -6.85 19.69 -13.00
N ILE A 87 -6.49 20.08 -11.77
CA ILE A 87 -6.95 19.39 -10.54
C ILE A 87 -8.47 19.47 -10.42
N LYS A 88 -9.07 20.63 -10.68
CA LYS A 88 -10.54 20.80 -10.65
C LYS A 88 -11.22 19.92 -11.68
N ALA A 89 -10.70 19.87 -12.90
CA ALA A 89 -11.29 19.07 -13.98
C ALA A 89 -11.18 17.57 -13.69
N VAL A 90 -10.03 17.08 -13.22
CA VAL A 90 -9.87 15.67 -12.79
C VAL A 90 -10.82 15.33 -11.65
N ARG A 91 -10.95 16.22 -10.65
CA ARG A 91 -11.92 16.06 -9.57
C ARG A 91 -13.35 15.99 -10.10
N ASP A 92 -13.75 16.92 -10.95
CA ASP A 92 -15.13 16.98 -11.46
C ASP A 92 -15.47 15.72 -12.29
N THR A 93 -14.53 15.23 -13.09
CA THR A 93 -14.67 13.95 -13.80
C THR A 93 -14.71 12.75 -12.85
N TYR A 94 -13.89 12.73 -11.80
CA TYR A 94 -13.96 11.67 -10.78
C TYR A 94 -15.36 11.61 -10.14
N LEU A 95 -15.97 12.76 -9.86
CA LEU A 95 -17.31 12.84 -9.28
C LEU A 95 -18.41 12.42 -10.23
N GLU A 96 -18.28 12.77 -11.51
CA GLU A 96 -19.19 12.27 -12.55
C GLU A 96 -19.08 10.75 -12.69
N LEU A 97 -17.86 10.21 -12.66
CA LEU A 97 -17.65 8.78 -12.85
C LEU A 97 -18.15 7.93 -11.69
N LEU A 98 -18.23 8.45 -10.46
CA LEU A 98 -18.70 7.67 -9.31
C LEU A 98 -20.14 7.11 -9.49
N ASP A 99 -20.94 7.63 -10.44
CA ASP A 99 -22.38 7.34 -10.60
C ASP A 99 -22.54 6.02 -11.35
N THR A 100 -21.50 5.68 -12.10
CA THR A 100 -21.43 4.56 -13.03
C THR A 100 -20.23 3.64 -12.72
N LYS A 101 -19.20 4.22 -12.08
CA LYS A 101 -17.93 3.73 -11.55
C LYS A 101 -18.03 2.88 -10.29
N ASN A 102 -17.22 1.83 -10.16
CA ASN A 102 -16.89 1.29 -8.84
C ASN A 102 -16.00 2.29 -8.07
N PRO A 103 -16.33 2.70 -6.83
CA PRO A 103 -15.56 3.70 -6.10
C PRO A 103 -14.10 3.32 -5.81
N GLU A 104 -13.82 2.04 -5.53
CA GLU A 104 -12.46 1.57 -5.24
C GLU A 104 -11.57 1.58 -6.47
N LEU A 105 -12.15 1.27 -7.64
CA LEU A 105 -11.50 1.40 -8.93
C LEU A 105 -11.12 2.85 -9.20
N LEU A 106 -12.08 3.78 -9.05
CA LEU A 106 -11.82 5.21 -9.25
C LEU A 106 -10.76 5.74 -8.27
N TYR A 107 -10.85 5.30 -7.02
CA TYR A 107 -9.88 5.66 -5.98
C TYR A 107 -8.46 5.20 -6.36
N HIS A 108 -8.31 3.96 -6.83
CA HIS A 108 -7.04 3.46 -7.33
C HIS A 108 -6.53 4.28 -8.52
N SER A 109 -7.37 4.56 -9.52
CA SER A 109 -7.01 5.39 -10.68
C SER A 109 -6.58 6.81 -10.29
N LEU A 110 -7.21 7.40 -9.26
CA LEU A 110 -6.81 8.71 -8.72
C LEU A 110 -5.44 8.64 -8.02
N MET A 111 -5.16 7.58 -7.26
CA MET A 111 -3.83 7.38 -6.65
C MET A 111 -2.74 7.24 -7.71
N VAL A 112 -3.00 6.52 -8.81
CA VAL A 112 -2.09 6.42 -9.96
C VAL A 112 -1.88 7.80 -10.59
N PHE A 113 -2.95 8.59 -10.76
CA PHE A 113 -2.84 9.97 -11.24
C PHE A 113 -1.92 10.83 -10.36
N ILE A 114 -2.12 10.78 -9.04
CA ILE A 114 -1.33 11.54 -8.06
C ILE A 114 0.15 11.10 -8.08
N ALA A 115 0.42 9.79 -8.16
CA ALA A 115 1.78 9.27 -8.13
C ALA A 115 2.59 9.60 -9.40
N HIS A 116 1.93 9.75 -10.56
CA HIS A 116 2.62 9.75 -11.86
C HIS A 116 2.50 11.04 -12.66
N HIS A 117 1.38 11.76 -12.58
CA HIS A 117 1.20 12.98 -13.38
C HIS A 117 1.91 14.18 -12.74
N PRO A 118 2.59 15.06 -13.49
CA PRO A 118 3.19 16.27 -12.92
C PRO A 118 2.20 17.16 -12.15
N VAL A 119 0.98 17.32 -12.66
CA VAL A 119 -0.12 18.01 -11.94
C VAL A 119 -0.55 17.22 -10.70
N GLY A 120 -0.65 15.89 -10.78
CA GLY A 120 -1.08 15.05 -9.67
C GLY A 120 -0.08 15.04 -8.51
N ARG A 121 1.23 15.05 -8.81
CA ARG A 121 2.33 14.99 -7.83
C ARG A 121 2.46 16.22 -6.93
N VAL A 122 1.69 17.28 -7.17
CA VAL A 122 1.58 18.41 -6.22
C VAL A 122 0.64 18.09 -5.05
N LEU A 123 -0.19 17.06 -5.21
CA LEU A 123 -1.05 16.49 -4.18
C LEU A 123 -0.28 15.39 -3.45
N SER A 124 -0.70 15.08 -2.22
CA SER A 124 -0.22 13.90 -1.52
C SER A 124 -1.38 12.97 -1.19
N VAL A 125 -1.07 11.68 -1.08
CA VAL A 125 -2.06 10.70 -0.65
C VAL A 125 -2.02 10.66 0.88
N PRO A 126 -3.12 11.00 1.59
CA PRO A 126 -3.15 10.92 3.05
C PRO A 126 -2.80 9.52 3.53
N SER A 127 -2.33 9.36 4.77
CA SER A 127 -2.06 8.03 5.34
C SER A 127 -3.30 7.13 5.29
N ILE A 128 -3.10 5.82 5.13
CA ILE A 128 -4.16 4.81 5.16
C ILE A 128 -4.97 4.85 6.47
N LEU A 129 -4.32 5.20 7.58
CA LEU A 129 -4.93 5.42 8.90
C LEU A 129 -6.03 6.50 8.87
N VAL A 130 -5.99 7.40 7.90
CA VAL A 130 -6.94 8.51 7.73
C VAL A 130 -7.84 8.28 6.52
N ARG A 131 -7.28 7.85 5.38
CA ARG A 131 -8.02 7.73 4.11
C ARG A 131 -8.92 6.50 4.08
N ASP A 132 -8.50 5.42 4.73
CA ASP A 132 -9.19 4.13 4.70
C ASP A 132 -8.89 3.33 5.98
N PRO A 133 -9.26 3.86 7.16
CA PRO A 133 -9.01 3.21 8.44
C PRO A 133 -9.66 1.83 8.51
N GLY A 134 -10.73 1.60 7.75
CA GLY A 134 -11.42 0.32 7.60
C GLY A 134 -10.45 -0.81 7.25
N LYS A 135 -9.56 -0.61 6.28
CA LYS A 135 -8.66 -1.67 5.79
C LYS A 135 -7.54 -2.05 6.76
N VAL A 136 -7.29 -1.25 7.79
CA VAL A 136 -6.11 -1.42 8.66
C VAL A 136 -6.44 -1.60 10.14
N VAL A 137 -7.71 -1.71 10.52
CA VAL A 137 -8.08 -2.05 11.90
C VAL A 137 -7.59 -3.46 12.23
N PRO A 138 -6.80 -3.66 13.30
CA PRO A 138 -6.32 -4.99 13.67
C PRO A 138 -7.48 -5.99 13.81
N SER A 139 -7.22 -7.25 13.48
CA SER A 139 -8.21 -8.32 13.63
C SER A 139 -8.66 -8.48 15.08
N LYS A 140 -7.75 -8.20 16.01
CA LYS A 140 -7.97 -8.20 17.47
C LYS A 140 -7.51 -6.85 18.06
N PRO A 141 -8.35 -5.81 18.07
CA PRO A 141 -7.99 -4.54 18.70
C PRO A 141 -7.79 -4.70 20.21
N LEU A 142 -6.85 -3.96 20.78
CA LEU A 142 -6.53 -3.99 22.22
C LEU A 142 -7.63 -3.33 23.08
N GLY A 143 -8.35 -2.41 22.47
CA GLY A 143 -9.38 -1.60 23.08
C GLY A 143 -10.17 -0.87 22.01
N ALA A 144 -11.39 -0.46 22.37
CA ALA A 144 -12.22 0.38 21.53
C ALA A 144 -12.90 1.44 22.38
N THR A 145 -12.87 2.69 21.91
CA THR A 145 -13.59 3.81 22.52
C THR A 145 -14.63 4.32 21.54
N LEU A 146 -15.87 4.50 22.03
CA LEU A 146 -16.96 5.07 21.25
C LEU A 146 -17.40 6.36 21.90
N ASN A 147 -17.36 7.43 21.12
CA ASN A 147 -18.00 8.68 21.46
C ASN A 147 -19.26 8.80 20.60
N THR A 148 -20.42 8.41 21.12
CA THR A 148 -21.72 8.53 20.43
C THR A 148 -22.77 9.13 21.37
N ALA A 149 -23.67 9.95 20.84
CA ALA A 149 -24.74 10.60 21.60
C ALA A 149 -25.80 9.62 22.15
N SER A 150 -25.82 8.37 21.66
CA SER A 150 -26.88 7.39 21.95
C SER A 150 -26.53 6.32 22.98
N GLY A 151 -25.33 6.37 23.59
CA GLY A 151 -24.97 5.49 24.73
C GLY A 151 -25.09 3.99 24.46
N ARG A 152 -24.92 3.54 23.20
CA ARG A 152 -25.09 2.13 22.83
C ARG A 152 -24.00 1.24 23.46
N PRO A 153 -24.33 0.02 23.89
CA PRO A 153 -23.42 -0.80 24.70
C PRO A 153 -22.29 -1.44 23.89
N ASN A 154 -21.10 -1.39 24.47
CA ASN A 154 -19.96 -2.31 24.38
C ASN A 154 -19.77 -3.10 23.06
N ILE A 155 -19.40 -2.39 21.98
CA ILE A 155 -18.86 -3.02 20.74
C ILE A 155 -17.76 -4.05 21.07
N LEU A 156 -16.97 -3.81 22.11
CA LEU A 156 -15.91 -4.70 22.56
C LEU A 156 -16.38 -6.14 22.82
N ALA A 157 -17.59 -6.34 23.36
CA ALA A 157 -18.11 -7.69 23.61
C ALA A 157 -18.42 -8.47 22.32
N ALA A 158 -18.77 -7.78 21.23
CA ALA A 158 -18.99 -8.37 19.90
C ALA A 158 -17.69 -8.56 19.10
N LEU A 159 -16.59 -7.90 19.50
CA LEU A 159 -15.28 -8.01 18.85
C LEU A 159 -14.41 -9.16 19.39
N ILE A 160 -14.80 -9.78 20.50
CA ILE A 160 -14.00 -10.80 21.22
C ILE A 160 -14.29 -12.23 20.72
N GLU A 161 -15.31 -12.45 19.89
CA GLU A 161 -15.67 -13.77 19.39
C GLU A 161 -15.03 -14.07 18.03
N ASP A 162 -13.70 -14.27 17.99
CA ASP A 162 -13.13 -15.23 17.04
C ASP A 162 -11.71 -15.67 17.46
N GLU A 163 -11.63 -16.89 17.98
CA GLU A 163 -10.37 -17.50 18.39
C GLU A 163 -9.77 -18.32 17.26
N ASP A 164 -9.17 -17.65 16.28
CA ASP A 164 -8.18 -18.30 15.41
C ASP A 164 -6.92 -18.58 16.26
N HIS A 165 -6.92 -19.69 17.01
CA HIS A 165 -5.78 -20.11 17.83
C HIS A 165 -4.78 -20.84 16.98
N ASN A 166 -3.92 -20.10 16.30
CA ASN A 166 -2.78 -20.68 15.62
C ASN A 166 -1.52 -19.85 15.86
N GLN A 167 -0.35 -20.48 15.76
CA GLN A 167 0.94 -19.84 16.05
C GLN A 167 1.20 -18.57 15.21
N GLU A 168 0.55 -18.42 14.05
CA GLU A 168 0.72 -17.25 13.20
C GLU A 168 0.17 -15.98 13.86
N THR A 169 -0.77 -16.07 14.81
CA THR A 169 -1.32 -14.88 15.50
C THR A 169 -0.27 -14.10 16.28
N LEU A 170 0.85 -14.73 16.65
CA LEU A 170 2.01 -14.07 17.28
C LEU A 170 2.62 -12.97 16.39
N LEU A 171 2.31 -12.97 15.10
CA LEU A 171 2.80 -12.02 14.09
C LEU A 171 1.72 -11.09 13.55
N ASN A 172 0.52 -11.06 14.15
CA ASN A 172 -0.53 -10.13 13.72
C ASN A 172 -0.04 -8.68 13.81
N TRP A 173 0.72 -8.30 14.84
CA TRP A 173 1.28 -6.95 14.98
C TRP A 173 2.15 -6.53 13.78
N PHE A 174 2.82 -7.48 13.11
CA PHE A 174 3.65 -7.22 11.93
C PHE A 174 2.82 -7.28 10.64
N ARG A 175 2.03 -8.34 10.46
CA ARG A 175 1.19 -8.55 9.28
C ARG A 175 0.10 -7.50 9.14
N GLU A 176 -0.38 -6.98 10.26
CA GLU A 176 -1.47 -6.00 10.36
C GLU A 176 -0.96 -4.59 10.66
N ASP A 177 0.37 -4.34 10.63
CA ASP A 177 0.91 -2.98 10.76
C ASP A 177 0.33 -2.09 9.65
N PRO A 178 -0.34 -0.97 10.00
CA PRO A 178 -1.02 -0.12 9.02
C PRO A 178 -0.07 0.45 7.97
N LEU A 179 1.15 0.82 8.35
CA LEU A 179 2.11 1.45 7.45
C LEU A 179 2.79 0.42 6.54
N ALA A 180 2.95 -0.83 6.98
CA ALA A 180 3.41 -1.92 6.12
C ALA A 180 2.38 -2.22 5.03
N ASN A 181 1.09 -2.24 5.38
CA ASN A 181 -0.02 -2.41 4.45
C ASN A 181 -0.11 -1.22 3.47
N GLU A 182 0.09 0.01 3.96
CA GLU A 182 0.20 1.20 3.12
C GLU A 182 1.37 1.12 2.15
N HIS A 183 2.55 0.70 2.60
CA HIS A 183 3.72 0.54 1.75
C HIS A 183 3.43 -0.43 0.59
N HIS A 184 2.87 -1.60 0.90
CA HIS A 184 2.55 -2.61 -0.11
C HIS A 184 1.51 -2.09 -1.13
N GLN A 185 0.44 -1.40 -0.68
CA GLN A 185 -0.50 -0.74 -1.59
C GLN A 185 0.18 0.33 -2.45
N HIS A 186 0.97 1.21 -1.84
CA HIS A 186 1.61 2.32 -2.53
C HIS A 186 2.62 1.82 -3.57
N TRP A 187 3.37 0.76 -3.26
CA TRP A 187 4.29 0.14 -4.21
C TRP A 187 3.56 -0.30 -5.50
N HIS A 188 2.41 -0.99 -5.37
CA HIS A 188 1.59 -1.39 -6.51
C HIS A 188 0.92 -0.22 -7.25
N VAL A 189 0.73 0.93 -6.60
CA VAL A 189 0.30 2.18 -7.27
C VAL A 189 1.45 2.84 -8.05
N VAL A 190 2.68 2.79 -7.51
CA VAL A 190 3.88 3.34 -8.17
C VAL A 190 4.33 2.46 -9.34
N TYR A 191 4.08 1.16 -9.25
CA TYR A 191 4.46 0.16 -10.25
C TYR A 191 3.24 -0.61 -10.76
N PRO A 192 2.31 0.04 -11.49
CA PRO A 192 1.12 -0.63 -12.00
C PRO A 192 1.51 -1.68 -13.04
N ALA A 193 0.88 -2.86 -12.98
CA ALA A 193 1.19 -3.97 -13.88
C ALA A 193 0.87 -3.69 -15.36
N PHE A 194 -0.11 -2.84 -15.64
CA PHE A 194 -0.44 -2.39 -17.01
C PHE A 194 0.45 -1.23 -17.49
N GLY A 195 1.37 -0.75 -16.65
CA GLY A 195 2.26 0.36 -16.99
C GLY A 195 1.57 1.71 -17.05
N LEU A 196 2.28 2.69 -17.62
CA LEU A 196 1.87 4.08 -17.76
C LEU A 196 1.98 4.51 -19.23
N ARG A 197 1.66 5.77 -19.54
CA ARG A 197 1.94 6.38 -20.85
C ARG A 197 3.45 6.38 -21.11
N GLY A 198 3.93 5.42 -21.90
CA GLY A 198 5.36 5.17 -22.15
C GLY A 198 5.85 3.77 -21.78
N GLY A 199 4.98 2.92 -21.21
CA GLY A 199 5.29 1.53 -20.87
C GLY A 199 5.51 1.30 -19.37
N ILE A 200 6.23 0.23 -19.07
CA ILE A 200 6.59 -0.19 -17.71
C ILE A 200 7.81 0.59 -17.21
N LYS A 201 7.92 0.76 -15.89
CA LYS A 201 9.03 1.49 -15.29
C LYS A 201 10.32 0.67 -15.31
N ASP A 202 11.46 1.37 -15.29
CA ASP A 202 12.79 0.76 -15.31
C ASP A 202 12.92 -0.36 -14.27
N ARG A 203 13.30 -1.56 -14.76
CA ARG A 203 13.52 -2.76 -13.96
C ARG A 203 12.36 -3.12 -13.00
N GLN A 204 11.12 -2.73 -13.32
CA GLN A 204 9.94 -2.98 -12.46
C GLN A 204 9.81 -4.45 -12.04
N GLY A 205 9.92 -5.41 -12.97
CA GLY A 205 9.86 -6.83 -12.62
C GLY A 205 10.97 -7.30 -11.66
N GLU A 206 12.18 -6.73 -11.75
CA GLU A 206 13.24 -7.04 -10.79
C GLU A 206 12.92 -6.46 -9.41
N LEU A 207 12.37 -5.24 -9.37
CA LEU A 207 11.94 -4.60 -8.13
C LEU A 207 10.74 -5.31 -7.49
N PHE A 208 9.82 -5.85 -8.29
CA PHE A 208 8.73 -6.71 -7.83
C PHE A 208 9.28 -7.87 -7.02
N ILE A 209 10.25 -8.61 -7.59
CA ILE A 209 10.90 -9.72 -6.89
C ILE A 209 11.62 -9.21 -5.63
N TYR A 210 12.44 -8.16 -5.78
CA TYR A 210 13.33 -7.74 -4.70
C TYR A 210 12.60 -7.17 -3.49
N MET A 211 11.57 -6.34 -3.71
CA MET A 211 10.77 -5.77 -2.63
C MET A 211 10.08 -6.88 -1.82
N HIS A 212 9.44 -7.84 -2.49
CA HIS A 212 8.78 -8.97 -1.82
C HIS A 212 9.77 -9.94 -1.16
N GLN A 213 10.94 -10.18 -1.77
CA GLN A 213 12.04 -10.95 -1.15
C GLN A 213 12.49 -10.29 0.16
N GLN A 214 12.62 -8.96 0.18
CA GLN A 214 13.01 -8.23 1.38
C GLN A 214 11.92 -8.22 2.46
N MET A 215 10.64 -8.16 2.07
CA MET A 215 9.53 -8.38 3.00
C MET A 215 9.59 -9.77 3.63
N LEU A 216 9.85 -10.82 2.84
CA LEU A 216 10.01 -12.19 3.33
C LEU A 216 11.19 -12.33 4.31
N ALA A 217 12.34 -11.72 4.02
CA ALA A 217 13.50 -11.74 4.91
C ALA A 217 13.19 -11.09 6.26
N ARG A 218 12.47 -9.97 6.26
CA ARG A 218 11.98 -9.29 7.46
C ARG A 218 10.96 -10.16 8.22
N TYR A 219 9.99 -10.76 7.53
CA TYR A 219 9.02 -11.66 8.13
C TYR A 219 9.69 -12.89 8.77
N ASP A 220 10.65 -13.52 8.10
CA ASP A 220 11.42 -14.65 8.63
C ASP A 220 12.20 -14.24 9.90
N ALA A 221 12.77 -13.04 9.95
CA ALA A 221 13.42 -12.54 11.17
C ALA A 221 12.42 -12.38 12.33
N GLU A 222 11.20 -11.92 12.07
CA GLU A 222 10.14 -11.83 13.09
C GLU A 222 9.64 -13.20 13.56
N ARG A 223 9.52 -14.15 12.63
CA ARG A 223 9.18 -15.55 12.94
C ARG A 223 10.17 -16.15 13.93
N ILE A 224 11.46 -15.98 13.65
CA ILE A 224 12.53 -16.44 14.55
C ILE A 224 12.44 -15.72 15.90
N ALA A 225 12.16 -14.43 15.92
CA ALA A 225 12.03 -13.64 17.15
C ALA A 225 10.87 -14.11 18.06
N VAL A 226 9.79 -14.68 17.50
CA VAL A 226 8.69 -15.28 18.26
C VAL A 226 8.82 -16.80 18.46
N GLY A 227 9.92 -17.40 18.00
CA GLY A 227 10.20 -18.82 18.18
C GLY A 227 9.43 -19.75 17.24
N ILE A 228 8.98 -19.26 16.08
CA ILE A 228 8.37 -20.10 15.03
C ILE A 228 9.30 -20.25 13.82
N GLU A 229 9.24 -21.40 13.16
CA GLU A 229 10.07 -21.68 11.98
C GLU A 229 9.80 -20.70 10.83
N ARG A 230 10.79 -20.46 9.98
CA ARG A 230 10.69 -19.65 8.77
C ARG A 230 9.51 -20.06 7.87
N VAL A 231 9.02 -19.11 7.08
CA VAL A 231 7.85 -19.38 6.24
C VAL A 231 8.17 -20.43 5.17
N LEU A 232 7.29 -21.41 5.05
CA LEU A 232 7.41 -22.45 4.02
C LEU A 232 6.67 -22.01 2.76
N ALA A 233 7.29 -22.27 1.60
CA ALA A 233 6.68 -22.01 0.30
C ALA A 233 5.47 -22.92 0.07
N HIS A 234 4.38 -22.35 -0.45
CA HIS A 234 3.24 -23.13 -0.92
C HIS A 234 3.42 -23.53 -2.40
N SER A 235 4.30 -24.50 -2.67
CA SER A 235 4.66 -24.95 -4.03
C SER A 235 3.85 -26.17 -4.52
N ASP A 236 3.32 -26.96 -3.59
CA ASP A 236 2.38 -28.05 -3.89
C ASP A 236 0.95 -27.53 -3.86
N TYR A 237 0.39 -27.27 -5.03
CA TYR A 237 -0.99 -26.80 -5.17
C TYR A 237 -2.04 -27.87 -4.82
N ASN A 238 -1.64 -29.09 -4.45
CA ASN A 238 -2.55 -30.08 -3.88
C ASN A 238 -2.55 -30.07 -2.35
N ALA A 239 -1.58 -29.39 -1.73
CA ALA A 239 -1.47 -29.31 -0.29
C ALA A 239 -2.60 -28.46 0.30
N SER A 240 -3.02 -28.83 1.50
CA SER A 240 -3.95 -28.00 2.27
C SER A 240 -3.23 -26.81 2.89
N ILE A 241 -3.94 -25.68 3.00
CA ILE A 241 -3.45 -24.50 3.70
C ILE A 241 -3.79 -24.68 5.19
N ALA A 242 -2.76 -24.89 6.00
CA ALA A 242 -2.93 -25.35 7.39
C ALA A 242 -3.68 -24.35 8.28
N TYR A 243 -3.43 -23.04 8.10
CA TYR A 243 -3.97 -21.99 8.97
C TYR A 243 -4.99 -21.15 8.25
N GLY A 244 -6.12 -20.85 8.90
CA GLY A 244 -7.10 -19.87 8.45
C GLY A 244 -6.59 -18.43 8.63
N TYR A 245 -7.43 -17.47 8.27
CA TYR A 245 -7.27 -16.09 8.70
C TYR A 245 -8.63 -15.39 8.75
N ASN A 246 -9.02 -14.92 9.93
CA ASN A 246 -10.13 -13.98 10.09
C ASN A 246 -9.59 -12.54 10.22
N PRO A 247 -9.97 -11.60 9.30
CA PRO A 247 -9.53 -10.22 9.38
C PRO A 247 -10.16 -9.39 10.51
N GLY A 248 -11.08 -9.98 11.29
CA GLY A 248 -11.75 -9.40 12.45
C GLY A 248 -13.16 -8.91 12.16
N ALA A 249 -14.02 -8.90 13.18
CA ALA A 249 -15.45 -8.64 13.03
C ALA A 249 -15.78 -7.27 12.39
N ILE A 250 -14.91 -6.27 12.57
CA ILE A 250 -15.03 -4.95 11.93
C ILE A 250 -14.95 -5.05 10.41
N LEU A 251 -14.08 -5.93 9.91
CA LEU A 251 -13.87 -6.16 8.49
C LEU A 251 -14.80 -7.22 7.91
N THR A 252 -15.43 -8.06 8.73
CA THR A 252 -16.30 -9.14 8.24
C THR A 252 -17.79 -8.82 8.40
N ASN A 253 -18.22 -8.34 9.57
CA ASN A 253 -19.62 -8.21 9.97
C ASN A 253 -19.99 -6.76 10.39
N SER A 254 -19.39 -5.75 9.77
CA SER A 254 -19.58 -4.32 10.14
C SER A 254 -21.04 -3.87 10.29
N ALA A 255 -21.98 -4.46 9.53
CA ALA A 255 -23.42 -4.17 9.64
C ALA A 255 -24.08 -4.69 10.92
N GLU A 256 -23.65 -5.85 11.42
CA GLU A 256 -24.19 -6.45 12.65
C GLU A 256 -23.68 -5.70 13.89
N ILE A 257 -22.45 -5.16 13.81
CA ILE A 257 -21.82 -4.39 14.89
C ILE A 257 -22.35 -2.94 14.94
N ASN A 258 -23.29 -2.58 14.05
CA ASN A 258 -23.99 -1.29 14.06
C ASN A 258 -23.05 -0.07 13.96
N ILE A 259 -21.86 -0.28 13.37
CA ILE A 259 -20.89 0.78 13.03
C ILE A 259 -21.25 1.39 11.66
N THR A 260 -21.97 0.65 10.82
CA THR A 260 -22.39 1.02 9.46
C THR A 260 -23.33 2.21 9.29
N PRO A 261 -24.13 2.68 10.27
CA PRO A 261 -24.86 3.94 10.09
C PRO A 261 -23.92 5.16 9.98
N PHE A 262 -22.64 5.00 10.35
CA PHE A 262 -21.66 6.07 10.50
C PHE A 262 -20.39 5.90 9.65
N PHE A 263 -20.14 4.71 9.06
CA PHE A 263 -18.88 4.37 8.37
C PHE A 263 -19.05 3.40 7.21
N THR A 264 -18.49 3.73 6.04
CA THR A 264 -18.30 2.77 4.95
C THR A 264 -17.03 1.94 5.20
N VAL A 265 -17.18 0.65 5.52
CA VAL A 265 -16.07 -0.30 5.69
C VAL A 265 -16.10 -1.33 4.57
N THR A 266 -15.01 -1.45 3.80
CA THR A 266 -14.86 -2.56 2.82
C THR A 266 -14.87 -3.87 3.57
N ARG A 267 -15.81 -4.76 3.22
CA ARG A 267 -15.92 -6.07 3.85
C ARG A 267 -14.96 -7.07 3.22
N PHE A 268 -14.44 -7.96 4.05
CA PHE A 268 -13.62 -9.08 3.65
C PHE A 268 -14.14 -10.38 4.22
N THR A 269 -14.12 -11.44 3.42
CA THR A 269 -14.54 -12.77 3.88
C THR A 269 -13.38 -13.43 4.66
N PRO A 270 -13.63 -14.03 5.85
CA PRO A 270 -12.65 -14.89 6.51
C PRO A 270 -12.22 -16.04 5.59
N ARG A 271 -10.97 -16.47 5.72
CA ARG A 271 -10.45 -17.65 5.02
C ARG A 271 -10.37 -18.83 5.99
N LYS A 272 -11.11 -19.90 5.72
CA LYS A 272 -11.04 -21.12 6.54
C LYS A 272 -9.72 -21.89 6.33
N PRO A 273 -9.23 -22.64 7.35
CA PRO A 273 -8.14 -23.60 7.15
C PRO A 273 -8.60 -24.80 6.31
N GLY A 274 -7.65 -25.48 5.65
CA GLY A 274 -7.90 -26.73 4.93
C GLY A 274 -7.56 -26.68 3.44
N PRO A 275 -8.07 -27.62 2.62
CA PRO A 275 -7.77 -27.69 1.20
C PRO A 275 -8.41 -26.52 0.46
N MET A 276 -7.63 -25.75 -0.31
CA MET A 276 -8.17 -24.59 -1.04
C MET A 276 -8.08 -24.70 -2.56
N PHE A 277 -7.01 -25.31 -3.09
CA PHE A 277 -6.87 -25.53 -4.54
C PHE A 277 -7.59 -26.80 -5.03
N LYS A 278 -8.20 -27.59 -4.13
CA LYS A 278 -8.73 -28.93 -4.41
C LYS A 278 -10.22 -29.13 -4.07
N ASN A 279 -10.88 -28.16 -3.45
CA ASN A 279 -12.23 -28.36 -2.89
C ASN A 279 -13.37 -27.96 -3.82
N PHE A 280 -13.21 -28.18 -5.13
CA PHE A 280 -14.26 -27.87 -6.09
C PHE A 280 -14.79 -29.15 -6.72
N ASP A 281 -16.02 -29.54 -6.37
CA ASP A 281 -16.74 -30.61 -7.07
C ASP A 281 -17.11 -30.21 -8.50
N ASP A 282 -17.04 -28.92 -8.81
CA ASP A 282 -17.26 -28.29 -10.11
C ASP A 282 -16.16 -28.63 -11.14
N GLU A 283 -16.57 -29.13 -12.32
CA GLU A 283 -15.65 -29.50 -13.41
C GLU A 283 -14.91 -28.28 -14.01
N THR A 284 -15.54 -27.11 -14.07
CA THR A 284 -14.92 -25.88 -14.60
C THR A 284 -13.78 -25.41 -13.72
N LEU A 285 -13.94 -25.53 -12.40
CA LEU A 285 -12.89 -25.16 -11.44
C LEU A 285 -11.72 -26.16 -11.47
N LYS A 286 -11.98 -27.45 -11.71
CA LYS A 286 -10.92 -28.45 -11.93
C LYS A 286 -10.05 -28.12 -13.14
N GLU A 287 -10.67 -27.69 -14.24
CA GLU A 287 -9.94 -27.25 -15.44
C GLU A 287 -9.07 -26.01 -15.16
N LYS A 288 -9.60 -25.01 -14.43
CA LYS A 288 -8.83 -23.83 -14.02
C LYS A 288 -7.61 -24.20 -13.15
N VAL A 289 -7.77 -25.10 -12.19
CA VAL A 289 -6.67 -25.59 -11.34
C VAL A 289 -5.64 -26.38 -12.15
N ALA A 290 -6.07 -27.18 -13.13
CA ALA A 290 -5.17 -27.89 -14.04
C ALA A 290 -4.38 -26.92 -14.92
N ALA A 291 -5.03 -25.88 -15.46
CA ALA A 291 -4.38 -24.82 -16.22
C ALA A 291 -3.35 -24.07 -15.35
N PHE A 292 -3.69 -23.78 -14.09
CA PHE A 292 -2.79 -23.12 -13.15
C PHE A 292 -1.57 -23.98 -12.80
N ASN A 293 -1.75 -25.28 -12.60
CA ASN A 293 -0.64 -26.22 -12.42
C ASN A 293 0.25 -26.31 -13.67
N ASN A 294 -0.33 -26.36 -14.86
CA ASN A 294 0.43 -26.36 -16.12
C ASN A 294 1.26 -25.07 -16.26
N LEU A 295 0.68 -23.92 -15.92
CA LEU A 295 1.41 -22.65 -15.90
C LEU A 295 2.61 -22.71 -14.95
N LYS A 296 2.42 -23.20 -13.71
CA LYS A 296 3.51 -23.42 -12.76
C LYS A 296 4.63 -24.28 -13.36
N GLU A 297 4.29 -25.42 -13.97
CA GLU A 297 5.29 -26.31 -14.58
C GLU A 297 6.06 -25.65 -15.74
N LYS A 298 5.41 -24.77 -16.52
CA LYS A 298 6.10 -23.97 -17.55
C LYS A 298 7.15 -23.04 -16.94
N PHE A 299 6.86 -22.39 -15.80
CA PHE A 299 7.84 -21.57 -15.11
C PHE A 299 8.98 -22.41 -14.52
N VAL A 300 8.68 -23.56 -13.93
CA VAL A 300 9.71 -24.48 -13.39
C VAL A 300 10.66 -24.93 -14.51
N ASP A 301 10.13 -25.34 -15.66
CA ASP A 301 10.93 -25.72 -16.83
C ASP A 301 11.73 -24.54 -17.39
N GLY A 302 11.10 -23.37 -17.51
CA GLY A 302 11.76 -22.17 -18.03
C GLY A 302 12.91 -21.68 -17.16
N VAL A 303 12.74 -21.67 -15.84
CA VAL A 303 13.80 -21.35 -14.88
C VAL A 303 14.96 -22.33 -14.99
N LYS A 304 14.70 -23.65 -15.06
CA LYS A 304 15.74 -24.68 -15.23
C LYS A 304 16.53 -24.49 -16.53
N LYS A 305 15.87 -24.06 -17.61
CA LYS A 305 16.51 -23.79 -18.92
C LYS A 305 17.15 -22.41 -19.00
N GLY A 306 16.87 -21.51 -18.06
CA GLY A 306 17.25 -20.10 -18.12
C GLY A 306 16.55 -19.32 -19.24
N ARG A 307 15.41 -19.81 -19.75
CA ARG A 307 14.67 -19.23 -20.88
C ARG A 307 13.16 -19.35 -20.70
N LEU A 308 12.41 -18.30 -21.06
CA LEU A 308 10.94 -18.30 -21.10
C LEU A 308 10.44 -18.24 -22.55
N LYS A 309 9.26 -18.78 -22.81
CA LYS A 309 8.63 -18.76 -24.14
C LYS A 309 7.75 -17.53 -24.31
N LYS A 310 7.95 -16.81 -25.42
CA LYS A 310 7.09 -15.71 -25.91
C LYS A 310 6.61 -16.08 -27.32
N GLY A 311 5.36 -16.51 -27.43
CA GLY A 311 4.85 -17.16 -28.64
C GLY A 311 5.70 -18.37 -29.05
N LYS A 312 6.27 -18.35 -30.26
CA LYS A 312 7.18 -19.40 -30.78
C LYS A 312 8.66 -19.17 -30.42
N LYS A 313 9.02 -18.04 -29.82
CA LYS A 313 10.40 -17.69 -29.49
C LYS A 313 10.72 -18.08 -28.05
N GLU A 314 11.98 -18.45 -27.82
CA GLU A 314 12.53 -18.55 -26.46
C GLU A 314 13.42 -17.35 -26.18
N ILE A 315 13.23 -16.70 -25.03
CA ILE A 315 13.94 -15.51 -24.59
C ILE A 315 14.74 -15.86 -23.33
N ALA A 316 15.99 -15.45 -23.27
CA ALA A 316 16.81 -15.64 -22.06
C ALA A 316 16.20 -14.87 -20.88
N ILE A 317 16.16 -15.50 -19.72
CA ILE A 317 15.64 -14.86 -18.51
C ILE A 317 16.60 -13.74 -18.08
N SER A 318 16.03 -12.57 -17.78
CA SER A 318 16.65 -11.51 -16.98
C SER A 318 15.81 -11.32 -15.69
N PRO A 319 16.34 -10.65 -14.64
CA PRO A 319 15.58 -10.41 -13.42
C PRO A 319 14.26 -9.65 -13.70
N HIS A 320 14.33 -8.62 -14.55
CA HIS A 320 13.16 -7.87 -14.98
C HIS A 320 12.15 -8.76 -15.72
N LEU A 321 12.59 -9.52 -16.73
CA LEU A 321 11.69 -10.36 -17.51
C LEU A 321 11.02 -11.44 -16.65
N LEU A 322 11.77 -12.04 -15.71
CA LEU A 322 11.23 -13.07 -14.81
C LEU A 322 10.11 -12.49 -13.95
N GLY A 323 10.37 -11.36 -13.28
CA GLY A 323 9.37 -10.72 -12.43
C GLY A 323 8.17 -10.20 -13.22
N SER A 324 8.41 -9.57 -14.37
CA SER A 324 7.35 -9.11 -15.28
C SER A 324 6.50 -10.26 -15.81
N THR A 325 7.02 -11.48 -15.89
CA THR A 325 6.22 -12.65 -16.31
C THR A 325 5.53 -13.32 -15.13
N LEU A 326 6.15 -13.34 -13.95
CA LEU A 326 5.55 -13.92 -12.73
C LEU A 326 4.37 -13.09 -12.20
N GLU A 327 4.46 -11.75 -12.22
CA GLU A 327 3.47 -10.83 -11.64
C GLU A 327 2.06 -11.00 -12.26
N PRO A 328 1.84 -10.93 -13.59
CA PRO A 328 2.61 -10.40 -14.71
C PRO A 328 2.37 -8.90 -14.95
N SER A 329 3.30 -8.26 -15.64
CA SER A 329 3.24 -6.87 -16.12
C SER A 329 3.31 -6.81 -17.67
N LEU A 330 3.09 -5.64 -18.29
CA LEU A 330 3.03 -5.46 -19.75
C LEU A 330 4.24 -6.05 -20.51
N ASP A 331 5.41 -6.16 -19.86
CA ASP A 331 6.63 -6.75 -20.44
C ASP A 331 6.71 -8.28 -20.32
N SER A 332 5.65 -8.94 -19.83
CA SER A 332 5.53 -10.39 -19.72
C SER A 332 5.79 -11.12 -21.05
N THR A 333 6.21 -12.39 -20.95
CA THR A 333 6.21 -13.29 -22.10
C THR A 333 4.84 -13.87 -22.45
N ASP A 334 3.86 -13.70 -21.56
CA ASP A 334 2.48 -14.11 -21.77
C ASP A 334 1.70 -13.00 -22.50
N GLU A 335 1.79 -13.00 -23.84
CA GLU A 335 1.15 -12.00 -24.71
C GLU A 335 -0.39 -12.10 -24.65
N GLU A 336 -0.93 -13.32 -24.52
CA GLU A 336 -2.36 -13.56 -24.59
C GLU A 336 -3.10 -13.08 -23.33
N TYR A 337 -2.42 -12.98 -22.18
CA TYR A 337 -2.92 -12.32 -20.97
C TYR A 337 -3.32 -10.85 -21.21
N TYR A 338 -2.58 -10.13 -22.06
CA TYR A 338 -2.86 -8.71 -22.35
C TYR A 338 -3.73 -8.49 -23.57
N GLU A 339 -3.75 -9.43 -24.52
CA GLU A 339 -4.50 -9.31 -25.78
C GLU A 339 -5.96 -9.79 -25.65
N THR A 340 -6.25 -10.73 -24.75
CA THR A 340 -7.59 -11.33 -24.69
C THR A 340 -8.57 -10.52 -23.83
N LYS A 341 -9.83 -10.51 -24.27
CA LYS A 341 -11.00 -10.10 -23.46
C LYS A 341 -11.58 -11.29 -22.67
N VAL A 342 -10.93 -12.45 -22.75
CA VAL A 342 -11.44 -13.73 -22.23
C VAL A 342 -10.73 -14.06 -20.92
N PRO A 343 -11.44 -14.37 -19.81
CA PRO A 343 -10.86 -14.58 -18.49
C PRO A 343 -9.94 -15.81 -18.33
N THR A 344 -9.57 -16.49 -19.41
CA THR A 344 -8.97 -17.84 -19.36
C THR A 344 -7.47 -17.84 -19.14
N GLN A 345 -6.83 -16.67 -19.12
CA GLN A 345 -5.38 -16.55 -18.96
C GLN A 345 -5.00 -15.82 -17.68
N PHE A 346 -4.02 -16.40 -17.00
CA PHE A 346 -3.79 -16.19 -15.59
C PHE A 346 -2.31 -15.93 -15.36
N GLY A 347 -2.00 -14.77 -14.81
CA GLY A 347 -0.70 -14.52 -14.21
C GLY A 347 -0.44 -15.44 -13.02
N LEU A 348 0.77 -16.01 -12.87
CA LEU A 348 1.00 -16.98 -11.79
C LEU A 348 0.73 -16.35 -10.42
N HIS A 349 1.40 -15.23 -10.10
CA HIS A 349 1.28 -14.53 -8.82
C HIS A 349 -0.15 -14.03 -8.56
N GLY A 350 -0.70 -13.21 -9.46
CA GLY A 350 -2.05 -12.63 -9.29
C GLY A 350 -3.15 -13.68 -9.18
N THR A 351 -3.04 -14.80 -9.90
CA THR A 351 -4.05 -15.86 -9.84
C THR A 351 -4.04 -16.60 -8.51
N GLY A 352 -2.86 -16.81 -7.91
CA GLY A 352 -2.78 -17.34 -6.55
C GLY A 352 -3.48 -16.43 -5.53
N HIS A 353 -3.33 -15.11 -5.68
CA HIS A 353 -4.07 -14.13 -4.88
C HIS A 353 -5.59 -14.29 -5.05
N LEU A 354 -6.09 -14.34 -6.28
CA LEU A 354 -7.54 -14.42 -6.56
C LEU A 354 -8.16 -15.76 -6.11
N ILE A 355 -7.49 -16.90 -6.35
CA ILE A 355 -7.98 -18.21 -5.90
C ILE A 355 -8.19 -18.21 -4.38
N VAL A 356 -7.24 -17.65 -3.64
CA VAL A 356 -7.32 -17.58 -2.18
C VAL A 356 -8.34 -16.56 -1.71
N ALA A 357 -8.38 -15.38 -2.34
CA ALA A 357 -9.32 -14.33 -2.02
C ALA A 357 -10.78 -14.77 -2.21
N PHE A 358 -11.07 -15.66 -3.15
CA PHE A 358 -12.42 -16.10 -3.45
C PHE A 358 -12.73 -17.55 -3.03
N SER A 359 -11.92 -18.11 -2.14
CA SER A 359 -12.01 -19.51 -1.70
C SER A 359 -13.34 -19.89 -1.06
N GLU A 360 -14.03 -18.96 -0.40
CA GLU A 360 -15.33 -19.23 0.25
C GLU A 360 -16.51 -19.26 -0.74
N ASN A 361 -16.41 -18.61 -1.90
CA ASN A 361 -17.46 -18.56 -2.92
C ASN A 361 -16.89 -18.76 -4.33
N PRO A 362 -16.32 -19.95 -4.62
CA PRO A 362 -15.50 -20.17 -5.80
C PRO A 362 -16.29 -20.21 -7.12
N THR A 363 -17.60 -20.49 -7.06
CA THR A 363 -18.50 -20.71 -8.20
C THR A 363 -19.11 -19.44 -8.78
N VAL A 364 -18.99 -18.29 -8.11
CA VAL A 364 -19.50 -17.00 -8.61
C VAL A 364 -18.61 -16.50 -9.75
N PRO A 365 -19.17 -16.07 -10.91
CA PRO A 365 -18.38 -15.50 -12.00
C PRO A 365 -17.52 -14.32 -11.54
N ASP A 366 -16.29 -14.21 -12.05
CA ASP A 366 -15.28 -13.25 -11.55
C ASP A 366 -15.74 -11.78 -11.57
N MET A 367 -16.59 -11.41 -12.54
CA MET A 367 -17.16 -10.06 -12.68
C MET A 367 -18.37 -9.79 -11.76
N GLU A 368 -18.96 -10.84 -11.17
CA GLU A 368 -20.15 -10.77 -10.33
C GLU A 368 -19.83 -10.97 -8.83
N ARG A 369 -18.55 -11.20 -8.49
CA ARG A 369 -18.13 -11.42 -7.10
C ARG A 369 -18.24 -10.13 -6.28
N THR A 370 -19.05 -10.18 -5.23
CA THR A 370 -19.20 -9.12 -4.22
C THR A 370 -18.36 -9.41 -2.97
N GLU A 371 -18.12 -10.68 -2.67
CA GLU A 371 -17.37 -11.15 -1.51
C GLU A 371 -15.92 -11.47 -1.90
N MET A 372 -14.97 -10.99 -1.12
CA MET A 372 -13.55 -11.17 -1.37
C MET A 372 -12.77 -11.16 -0.05
N GLY A 373 -11.89 -12.13 0.16
CA GLY A 373 -10.94 -12.15 1.26
C GLY A 373 -9.81 -11.14 1.09
N VAL A 374 -9.05 -10.89 2.16
CA VAL A 374 -8.01 -9.85 2.20
C VAL A 374 -6.90 -10.03 1.17
N MET A 375 -6.67 -11.26 0.68
CA MET A 375 -5.68 -11.56 -0.36
C MET A 375 -5.99 -10.90 -1.71
N GLY A 376 -7.23 -10.44 -1.93
CA GLY A 376 -7.63 -9.80 -3.18
C GLY A 376 -7.33 -8.30 -3.27
N ASP A 377 -6.81 -7.68 -2.20
CA ASP A 377 -6.52 -6.25 -2.14
C ASP A 377 -5.11 -6.01 -1.57
N PRO A 378 -4.19 -5.34 -2.29
CA PRO A 378 -2.85 -5.05 -1.80
C PRO A 378 -2.82 -4.29 -0.48
N ALA A 379 -3.83 -3.47 -0.18
CA ALA A 379 -3.90 -2.77 1.10
C ALA A 379 -4.18 -3.71 2.30
N THR A 380 -4.49 -4.98 2.06
CA THR A 380 -4.82 -5.96 3.10
C THR A 380 -4.18 -7.33 2.92
N ALA A 381 -3.58 -7.63 1.76
CA ALA A 381 -3.13 -8.98 1.45
C ALA A 381 -2.05 -9.49 2.42
N ILE A 382 -1.12 -8.62 2.83
CA ILE A 382 0.00 -8.99 3.73
C ILE A 382 -0.47 -9.37 5.14
N ARG A 383 -1.73 -9.07 5.46
CA ARG A 383 -2.39 -9.45 6.71
C ARG A 383 -2.62 -10.95 6.80
N ASP A 384 -2.78 -11.65 5.67
CA ASP A 384 -3.02 -13.09 5.63
C ASP A 384 -1.70 -13.88 5.77
N PRO A 385 -1.56 -14.88 6.66
CA PRO A 385 -0.36 -15.73 6.72
C PRO A 385 -0.04 -16.40 5.37
N PHE A 386 -1.06 -16.70 4.57
CA PHE A 386 -0.88 -17.34 3.27
C PHE A 386 -0.17 -16.43 2.26
N PHE A 387 -0.27 -15.10 2.38
CA PHE A 387 0.50 -14.17 1.56
C PHE A 387 1.98 -14.51 1.57
N TRP A 388 2.52 -14.76 2.76
CA TRP A 388 3.94 -15.00 2.97
C TRP A 388 4.37 -16.35 2.40
N ALA A 389 3.54 -17.40 2.56
CA ALA A 389 3.78 -18.70 1.95
C ALA A 389 3.69 -18.67 0.42
N TRP A 390 2.75 -17.90 -0.12
CA TRP A 390 2.58 -17.69 -1.55
C TRP A 390 3.76 -16.92 -2.14
N HIS A 391 4.14 -15.80 -1.53
CA HIS A 391 5.29 -15.00 -1.99
C HIS A 391 6.61 -15.73 -1.83
N LYS A 392 6.76 -16.62 -0.83
CA LYS A 392 7.93 -17.51 -0.76
C LYS A 392 8.01 -18.46 -1.95
N HIS A 393 6.86 -18.98 -2.41
CA HIS A 393 6.81 -19.77 -3.64
C HIS A 393 7.16 -18.95 -4.89
N ILE A 394 6.71 -17.69 -4.98
CA ILE A 394 7.08 -16.78 -6.08
C ILE A 394 8.59 -16.46 -6.03
N ASP A 395 9.15 -16.16 -4.85
CA ASP A 395 10.58 -15.92 -4.62
C ASP A 395 11.43 -17.13 -5.04
N ASP A 396 10.97 -18.36 -4.79
CA ASP A 396 11.70 -19.58 -5.15
C ASP A 396 12.02 -19.66 -6.65
N PHE A 397 11.18 -19.13 -7.55
CA PHE A 397 11.50 -19.09 -8.99
C PHE A 397 12.71 -18.20 -9.27
N SER A 398 12.74 -17.01 -8.66
CA SER A 398 13.87 -16.08 -8.78
C SER A 398 15.12 -16.68 -8.12
N PHE A 399 14.99 -17.20 -6.90
CA PHE A 399 16.10 -17.81 -6.18
C PHE A 399 16.74 -18.97 -6.96
N ASN A 400 15.92 -19.86 -7.52
CA ASN A 400 16.38 -20.99 -8.33
C ASN A 400 17.07 -20.53 -9.62
N TRP A 401 16.54 -19.51 -10.30
CA TRP A 401 17.21 -18.92 -11.46
C TRP A 401 18.53 -18.25 -11.08
N GLN A 402 18.57 -17.52 -9.96
CA GLN A 402 19.78 -16.88 -9.43
C GLN A 402 20.89 -17.90 -9.11
N GLN A 403 20.55 -19.13 -8.69
CA GLN A 403 21.54 -20.20 -8.46
C GLN A 403 22.30 -20.60 -9.72
N THR A 404 21.69 -20.45 -10.91
CA THR A 404 22.33 -20.82 -12.18
C THR A 404 23.14 -19.69 -12.79
N GLN A 405 23.11 -18.48 -12.20
CA GLN A 405 23.79 -17.32 -12.75
C GLN A 405 25.29 -17.34 -12.45
N LYS A 406 26.06 -16.65 -13.29
CA LYS A 406 27.48 -16.43 -13.02
C LYS A 406 27.64 -15.69 -11.68
N LYS A 407 28.42 -16.29 -10.79
CA LYS A 407 28.80 -15.69 -9.50
C LYS A 407 29.43 -14.32 -9.70
N HIS A 408 29.27 -13.44 -8.72
CA HIS A 408 29.86 -12.10 -8.77
C HIS A 408 31.37 -12.15 -8.78
N ASP A 409 31.97 -11.26 -9.56
CA ASP A 409 33.39 -10.93 -9.49
C ASP A 409 33.54 -9.78 -8.50
N PHE A 410 34.30 -10.00 -7.44
CA PHE A 410 34.54 -9.01 -6.40
C PHE A 410 35.86 -8.27 -6.57
N SER A 411 36.64 -8.55 -7.62
CA SER A 411 37.92 -7.87 -7.87
C SER A 411 37.78 -6.38 -8.20
N ASP A 412 36.54 -5.91 -8.37
CA ASP A 412 36.19 -4.58 -8.80
C ASP A 412 35.96 -3.59 -7.64
N TYR A 413 36.27 -4.00 -6.39
CA TYR A 413 36.15 -3.17 -5.19
C TYR A 413 37.00 -1.88 -5.28
N PRO A 414 36.54 -0.76 -4.68
CA PRO A 414 37.34 0.46 -4.61
C PRO A 414 38.51 0.27 -3.64
N ASN A 415 39.62 0.99 -3.84
CA ASN A 415 40.77 1.00 -2.91
C ASN A 415 40.46 1.78 -1.62
N VAL A 416 39.43 1.32 -0.92
CA VAL A 416 38.95 1.83 0.34
C VAL A 416 38.96 0.70 1.35
N LEU A 417 39.67 0.92 2.46
CA LEU A 417 39.82 -0.06 3.52
C LEU A 417 38.76 0.17 4.60
N ILE A 418 38.07 -0.90 4.96
CA ILE A 418 37.37 -1.05 6.26
C ILE A 418 38.09 -2.16 7.04
N ARG A 419 38.55 -1.88 8.27
CA ARG A 419 39.44 -2.83 8.96
C ARG A 419 38.68 -4.01 9.53
N LYS A 420 39.36 -5.15 9.61
CA LYS A 420 38.89 -6.38 10.25
C LYS A 420 39.76 -6.68 11.46
N GLY A 421 39.42 -6.06 12.59
CA GLY A 421 40.27 -6.04 13.80
C GLY A 421 41.00 -4.71 14.00
N ILE A 422 41.62 -4.55 15.17
CA ILE A 422 42.33 -3.33 15.58
C ILE A 422 43.75 -3.28 14.99
N ASP A 423 44.41 -4.45 14.83
CA ASP A 423 45.81 -4.61 14.40
C ASP A 423 45.99 -5.53 13.15
N GLU A 424 44.91 -5.73 12.37
CA GLU A 424 44.75 -6.49 11.10
C GLU A 424 44.63 -8.04 11.09
N VAL A 425 43.71 -8.47 10.22
CA VAL A 425 43.18 -9.80 9.83
C VAL A 425 42.42 -10.59 10.91
N GLY A 426 41.13 -10.28 11.06
CA GLY A 426 40.14 -11.07 11.81
C GLY A 426 39.02 -11.67 10.94
N ASP A 427 38.20 -12.51 11.58
CA ASP A 427 37.15 -13.39 11.03
C ASP A 427 35.89 -12.62 10.57
N ALA A 428 36.04 -11.73 9.58
CA ALA A 428 35.03 -10.78 9.07
C ALA A 428 34.59 -9.68 10.07
N TRP A 429 34.86 -9.84 11.37
CA TRP A 429 34.52 -8.86 12.41
C TRP A 429 35.30 -7.55 12.29
N SER A 430 34.65 -6.42 12.55
CA SER A 430 35.24 -5.08 12.41
C SER A 430 34.98 -4.14 13.59
N PRO A 431 36.02 -3.44 14.08
CA PRO A 431 35.87 -2.34 15.05
C PRO A 431 35.38 -1.04 14.39
N ASP A 432 35.26 -1.01 13.06
CA ASP A 432 34.97 0.19 12.27
C ASP A 432 33.48 0.41 12.02
N ILE A 433 32.63 -0.51 12.48
CA ILE A 433 31.17 -0.38 12.43
C ILE A 433 30.70 0.00 13.83
N ILE A 434 30.53 1.27 14.11
CA ILE A 434 30.20 1.80 15.44
C ILE A 434 28.73 2.23 15.47
N LEU A 435 28.07 2.04 16.61
CA LEU A 435 26.67 2.37 16.80
C LEU A 435 26.51 3.26 18.03
N SER A 436 25.57 4.19 17.96
CA SER A 436 25.07 4.96 19.10
C SER A 436 23.58 5.19 18.94
N THR A 437 22.91 5.63 20.01
CA THR A 437 21.48 5.94 20.01
C THR A 437 21.23 7.40 20.38
N PHE A 438 20.01 7.88 20.13
CA PHE A 438 19.64 9.24 20.50
C PHE A 438 19.76 9.47 22.02
N SER A 439 19.35 8.52 22.87
CA SER A 439 19.47 8.69 24.33
C SER A 439 20.92 8.73 24.80
N ALA A 440 21.81 7.99 24.13
CA ALA A 440 23.25 8.00 24.39
C ALA A 440 23.92 9.34 24.03
N LEU A 441 23.34 10.08 23.07
CA LEU A 441 23.91 11.34 22.56
C LEU A 441 23.19 12.61 23.03
N ARG A 442 21.94 12.54 23.49
CA ARG A 442 21.08 13.71 23.76
C ARG A 442 21.64 14.71 24.77
N ASN A 443 22.52 14.26 25.67
CA ASN A 443 23.12 15.12 26.69
C ASN A 443 24.31 15.96 26.17
N ILE A 444 24.66 15.80 24.90
CA ILE A 444 25.71 16.57 24.26
C ILE A 444 25.24 18.02 24.02
N PRO A 445 25.94 19.03 24.58
CA PRO A 445 25.63 20.44 24.30
C PRO A 445 25.67 20.75 22.80
N GLY A 446 24.60 21.38 22.30
CA GLY A 446 24.51 21.84 20.90
C GLY A 446 24.20 20.75 19.87
N LEU A 447 24.07 19.47 20.27
CA LEU A 447 23.68 18.40 19.36
C LEU A 447 22.20 18.47 18.99
N THR A 448 21.34 18.86 19.92
CA THR A 448 19.93 19.13 19.65
C THR A 448 19.71 20.63 19.46
N THR A 449 18.97 21.01 18.43
CA THR A 449 18.51 22.39 18.24
C THR A 449 17.47 22.76 19.30
N GLU A 450 17.13 24.04 19.42
CA GLU A 450 16.02 24.52 20.27
C GLU A 450 14.67 23.85 19.93
N LYS A 451 14.53 23.30 18.71
CA LYS A 451 13.34 22.57 18.24
C LYS A 451 13.42 21.06 18.50
N GLY A 452 14.43 20.58 19.22
CA GLY A 452 14.65 19.15 19.50
C GLY A 452 15.15 18.34 18.31
N THR A 453 15.45 18.95 17.16
CA THR A 453 16.02 18.25 16.00
C THR A 453 17.53 18.10 16.14
N LEU A 454 18.09 17.01 15.60
CA LEU A 454 19.52 16.77 15.67
C LEU A 454 20.28 17.65 14.66
N ASN A 455 21.34 18.33 15.12
CA ASN A 455 22.25 19.09 14.29
C ASN A 455 23.28 18.15 13.65
N SER A 456 23.03 17.73 12.41
CA SER A 456 23.89 16.80 11.67
C SER A 456 25.34 17.27 11.53
N GLU A 457 25.59 18.58 11.42
CA GLU A 457 26.95 19.10 11.27
C GLU A 457 27.74 18.99 12.57
N VAL A 458 27.08 19.29 13.70
CA VAL A 458 27.65 19.06 15.03
C VAL A 458 27.92 17.57 15.24
N LEU A 459 26.98 16.68 14.88
CA LEU A 459 27.19 15.24 14.99
C LEU A 459 28.40 14.75 14.20
N LYS A 460 28.54 15.18 12.93
CA LYS A 460 29.69 14.82 12.07
C LYS A 460 31.02 15.24 12.68
N ARG A 461 31.11 16.51 13.12
CA ARG A 461 32.31 17.03 13.77
C ARG A 461 32.68 16.26 15.03
N LEU A 462 31.68 15.93 15.86
CA LEU A 462 31.90 15.18 17.10
C LEU A 462 32.32 13.73 16.83
N ALA A 463 31.68 13.06 15.88
CA ALA A 463 32.05 11.71 15.49
C ALA A 463 33.49 11.63 14.95
N ALA A 464 33.90 12.60 14.13
CA ALA A 464 35.27 12.71 13.64
C ALA A 464 36.30 12.87 14.78
N GLN A 465 35.94 13.56 15.86
CA GLN A 465 36.80 13.70 17.05
C GLN A 465 36.79 12.44 17.93
N ALA A 466 35.61 11.84 18.14
CA ALA A 466 35.43 10.68 19.00
C ALA A 466 36.07 9.42 18.43
N PHE A 467 35.91 9.19 17.12
CA PHE A 467 36.29 7.92 16.47
C PHE A 467 37.41 8.07 15.45
N GLY A 468 37.76 9.30 15.07
CA GLY A 468 38.82 9.63 14.12
C GLY A 468 40.15 10.02 14.76
N GLY A 469 41.08 10.54 13.96
CA GLY A 469 42.35 11.11 14.44
C GLY A 469 43.14 10.17 15.36
N ASN A 470 43.48 10.64 16.56
CA ASN A 470 44.22 9.86 17.57
C ASN A 470 43.42 8.65 18.11
N ASN A 471 42.10 8.68 17.98
CA ASN A 471 41.20 7.61 18.41
C ASN A 471 40.95 6.57 17.30
N TRP A 472 41.56 6.73 16.11
CA TRP A 472 41.36 5.83 14.98
C TRP A 472 41.64 4.37 15.32
N ASN A 473 42.60 4.05 16.18
CA ASN A 473 42.91 2.66 16.55
C ASN A 473 42.14 2.16 17.79
N GLY A 474 41.15 2.92 18.28
CA GLY A 474 40.28 2.47 19.36
C GLY A 474 39.17 1.51 18.90
N ASP A 475 38.73 0.64 19.80
CA ASP A 475 37.53 -0.18 19.65
C ASP A 475 36.38 0.43 20.46
N PHE A 476 35.31 0.77 19.74
CA PHE A 476 34.10 1.40 20.29
C PHE A 476 32.85 0.55 20.02
N THR A 477 33.04 -0.73 19.70
CA THR A 477 31.95 -1.66 19.37
C THR A 477 31.29 -2.27 20.60
N LYS A 478 31.84 -2.08 21.80
CA LYS A 478 31.16 -2.34 23.07
C LYS A 478 30.60 -1.04 23.62
N ALA A 479 29.61 -1.14 24.49
CA ALA A 479 29.11 0.03 25.20
C ALA A 479 30.26 0.75 25.91
N SER A 480 30.51 2.00 25.52
CA SER A 480 31.63 2.80 26.01
C SER A 480 31.23 4.27 26.10
N SER A 481 31.82 5.01 27.05
CA SER A 481 31.58 6.43 27.22
C SER A 481 32.88 7.18 27.00
N LEU A 482 32.93 7.99 25.94
CA LEU A 482 34.13 8.70 25.51
C LEU A 482 34.05 10.16 25.93
N GLN A 483 34.94 10.57 26.82
CA GLN A 483 35.06 11.97 27.19
C GLN A 483 35.69 12.78 26.05
N TYR A 484 35.06 13.89 25.70
CA TYR A 484 35.63 14.88 24.79
C TYR A 484 35.44 16.30 25.34
N GLN A 485 36.24 17.24 24.82
CA GLN A 485 36.18 18.65 25.23
C GLN A 485 35.32 19.46 24.26
N TYR A 486 34.20 20.00 24.74
CA TYR A 486 33.38 20.91 23.96
C TYR A 486 34.01 22.32 23.93
N ALA A 487 34.40 22.77 22.73
CA ALA A 487 35.30 23.92 22.52
C ALA A 487 34.78 25.26 23.06
N GLU A 488 33.46 25.47 23.12
CA GLU A 488 32.90 26.77 23.53
C GLU A 488 32.96 27.01 25.04
N ASN A 489 32.91 25.95 25.86
CA ASN A 489 32.71 26.08 27.31
C ASN A 489 33.67 25.24 28.20
N LYS A 490 34.62 24.49 27.62
CA LYS A 490 35.52 23.56 28.34
C LYS A 490 34.83 22.54 29.26
N LYS A 491 33.52 22.32 29.10
CA LYS A 491 32.80 21.26 29.83
C LYS A 491 33.11 19.90 29.20
N ALA A 492 33.32 18.90 30.05
CA ALA A 492 33.39 17.51 29.64
C ALA A 492 32.02 17.09 29.11
N ALA A 493 31.99 16.56 27.90
CA ALA A 493 30.82 15.89 27.33
C ALA A 493 31.21 14.46 26.98
N PHE A 494 30.23 13.57 26.95
CA PHE A 494 30.44 12.14 26.73
C PHE A 494 29.76 11.73 25.43
N PHE A 495 30.51 11.02 24.59
CA PHE A 495 29.99 10.36 23.40
C PHE A 495 29.87 8.88 23.71
N GLU A 496 28.64 8.39 23.83
CA GLU A 496 28.38 7.01 24.21
C GLU A 496 28.14 6.13 22.98
N THR A 497 28.71 4.93 22.98
CA THR A 497 28.43 3.90 21.97
C THR A 497 27.61 2.78 22.56
N VAL A 498 26.93 2.01 21.71
CA VAL A 498 26.11 0.86 22.11
C VAL A 498 26.46 -0.37 21.29
N ASP A 499 26.28 -1.55 21.89
CA ASP A 499 26.30 -2.87 21.25
C ASP A 499 24.92 -3.55 21.23
N GLU A 500 23.93 -2.86 21.78
CA GLU A 500 22.52 -3.24 21.82
C GLU A 500 21.65 -2.13 21.23
N LEU A 501 20.74 -2.50 20.33
CA LEU A 501 19.65 -1.65 19.86
C LEU A 501 18.35 -2.07 20.53
N LYS A 502 17.48 -1.10 20.76
CA LYS A 502 16.26 -1.28 21.56
C LYS A 502 15.02 -1.10 20.71
N THR A 503 14.09 -2.03 20.87
CA THR A 503 12.74 -1.99 20.33
C THR A 503 11.73 -2.06 21.48
N TRP A 504 10.49 -1.64 21.23
CA TRP A 504 9.37 -1.81 22.16
C TRP A 504 8.07 -1.86 21.37
N MET A 505 7.02 -2.44 21.97
CA MET A 505 5.67 -2.32 21.45
C MET A 505 5.08 -1.01 21.96
N GLU A 506 4.50 -0.23 21.06
CA GLU A 506 3.79 1.01 21.36
C GLU A 506 2.33 0.89 20.96
N LYS A 507 1.46 1.67 21.60
CA LYS A 507 0.03 1.68 21.30
C LYS A 507 -0.29 2.84 20.39
N GLY A 508 -0.97 2.55 19.29
CA GLY A 508 -1.51 3.54 18.37
C GLY A 508 -3.04 3.54 18.39
N LYS A 509 -3.63 4.51 17.71
CA LYS A 509 -5.07 4.70 17.62
C LYS A 509 -5.53 4.85 16.17
N ILE A 510 -6.45 3.99 15.76
CA ILE A 510 -7.15 4.10 14.48
C ILE A 510 -8.51 4.74 14.75
N ARG A 511 -8.73 5.93 14.19
CA ARG A 511 -9.96 6.69 14.40
C ARG A 511 -10.85 6.67 13.18
N PHE A 512 -12.08 6.22 13.41
CA PHE A 512 -13.23 6.34 12.52
C PHE A 512 -14.04 7.56 12.96
N LEU A 513 -14.09 8.60 12.11
CA LEU A 513 -14.84 9.83 12.41
C LEU A 513 -16.30 9.71 11.98
N SER A 514 -17.22 9.58 12.94
CA SER A 514 -18.66 9.51 12.64
C SER A 514 -19.07 10.89 12.13
N ARG A 515 -19.58 10.92 10.90
CA ARG A 515 -20.22 12.12 10.36
C ARG A 515 -21.71 11.89 10.41
N SER A 516 -22.32 12.29 11.52
CA SER A 516 -23.78 12.32 11.63
C SER A 516 -24.34 13.28 10.56
N GLU A 517 -25.26 12.79 9.74
CA GLU A 517 -25.94 13.54 8.67
C GLU A 517 -26.58 14.85 9.15
N SER A 518 -26.96 14.93 10.43
CA SER A 518 -27.64 16.10 10.99
C SER A 518 -26.69 17.19 11.50
N ASP A 519 -25.41 16.88 11.74
CA ASP A 519 -24.44 17.84 12.27
C ASP A 519 -23.01 17.58 11.74
N PRO A 520 -22.55 18.33 10.72
CA PRO A 520 -21.16 18.27 10.24
C PRO A 520 -20.11 18.64 11.31
N LYS A 521 -20.53 19.17 12.47
CA LYS A 521 -19.67 19.42 13.64
C LYS A 521 -19.70 18.28 14.65
N SER A 522 -20.39 17.16 14.38
CA SER A 522 -20.48 16.05 15.34
C SER A 522 -19.07 15.54 15.70
N SER A 523 -18.78 15.51 16.99
CA SER A 523 -17.52 15.00 17.55
C SER A 523 -17.54 13.49 17.78
N GLU A 524 -18.48 12.79 17.13
CA GLU A 524 -18.63 11.35 17.30
C GLU A 524 -17.51 10.60 16.58
N TYR A 525 -17.00 9.56 17.22
CA TYR A 525 -15.98 8.71 16.62
C TYR A 525 -15.98 7.31 17.26
N ALA A 526 -15.51 6.34 16.49
CA ALA A 526 -15.01 5.08 17.02
C ALA A 526 -13.49 5.11 16.93
N GLU A 527 -12.81 4.76 18.01
CA GLU A 527 -11.36 4.69 18.07
C GLU A 527 -10.97 3.28 18.50
N PHE A 528 -10.06 2.66 17.76
CA PHE A 528 -9.54 1.32 18.04
C PHE A 528 -8.07 1.41 18.38
N GLU A 529 -7.69 0.80 19.49
CA GLU A 529 -6.30 0.70 19.91
C GLU A 529 -5.63 -0.50 19.22
N TYR A 530 -4.44 -0.27 18.70
CA TYR A 530 -3.60 -1.30 18.10
C TYR A 530 -2.18 -1.21 18.65
N GLU A 531 -1.41 -2.28 18.50
CA GLU A 531 0.00 -2.32 18.86
C GLU A 531 0.85 -2.28 17.60
N TYR A 532 1.91 -1.49 17.63
CA TYR A 532 2.94 -1.47 16.59
C TYR A 532 4.32 -1.51 17.21
N LEU A 533 5.28 -2.08 16.48
CA LEU A 533 6.67 -2.06 16.89
C LEU A 533 7.25 -0.66 16.70
N ASN A 534 8.07 -0.21 17.63
CA ASN A 534 8.89 0.98 17.49
C ASN A 534 10.34 0.70 17.94
N HIS A 535 11.24 1.62 17.63
CA HIS A 535 12.65 1.52 18.00
C HIS A 535 13.29 2.87 18.30
N GLU A 536 14.37 2.84 19.06
CA GLU A 536 15.13 4.05 19.38
C GLU A 536 15.84 4.55 18.12
N GLU A 537 15.85 5.87 17.88
CA GLU A 537 16.69 6.44 16.82
C GLU A 537 18.16 6.09 17.08
N PHE A 538 18.84 5.60 16.05
CA PHE A 538 20.22 5.17 16.15
C PHE A 538 21.05 5.66 14.96
N PHE A 539 22.37 5.61 15.14
CA PHE A 539 23.34 6.18 14.21
C PHE A 539 24.41 5.15 13.89
N TYR A 540 24.73 5.02 12.60
CA TYR A 540 25.93 4.34 12.14
C TYR A 540 27.09 5.33 12.08
N PHE A 541 28.22 4.94 12.65
CA PHE A 541 29.50 5.58 12.41
C PHE A 541 30.42 4.54 11.77
N VAL A 542 30.72 4.72 10.49
CA VAL A 542 31.55 3.78 9.72
C VAL A 542 32.91 4.41 9.47
N ARG A 543 33.97 3.77 9.97
CA ARG A 543 35.35 4.20 9.67
C ARG A 543 35.82 3.54 8.39
N ILE A 544 36.22 4.35 7.43
CA ILE A 544 36.79 3.87 6.15
C ILE A 544 37.98 4.74 5.76
N GLN A 545 38.99 4.12 5.15
CA GLN A 545 40.20 4.82 4.70
C GLN A 545 40.31 4.78 3.18
N ASN A 546 40.35 5.94 2.54
CA ASN A 546 40.78 6.07 1.15
C ASN A 546 42.29 5.82 1.08
N GLN A 547 42.71 4.82 0.31
CA GLN A 547 44.13 4.45 0.19
C GLN A 547 44.84 5.19 -0.96
N PHE A 548 44.11 6.01 -1.72
CA PHE A 548 44.65 6.82 -2.80
C PHE A 548 44.80 8.29 -2.46
N ASN A 549 45.67 8.96 -3.21
CA ASN A 549 45.96 10.39 -3.10
C ASN A 549 45.02 11.28 -3.93
N TYR A 550 43.83 10.79 -4.30
CA TYR A 550 42.79 11.57 -5.00
C TYR A 550 41.41 11.28 -4.41
N ILE A 551 40.44 12.14 -4.72
CA ILE A 551 39.06 12.05 -4.22
C ILE A 551 38.38 10.81 -4.81
N GLN A 552 37.72 10.01 -3.97
CA GLN A 552 36.94 8.85 -4.40
C GLN A 552 35.48 8.98 -3.98
N LYS A 553 34.54 8.68 -4.87
CA LYS A 553 33.14 8.45 -4.50
C LYS A 553 32.89 6.96 -4.34
N VAL A 554 32.17 6.59 -3.29
CA VAL A 554 31.82 5.20 -2.99
C VAL A 554 30.35 5.09 -2.66
N THR A 555 29.79 3.91 -2.88
CA THR A 555 28.46 3.55 -2.39
C THR A 555 28.64 2.69 -1.13
N VAL A 556 28.04 3.12 -0.02
CA VAL A 556 27.97 2.37 1.24
C VAL A 556 26.69 1.56 1.24
N ARG A 557 26.80 0.25 1.48
CA ARG A 557 25.67 -0.70 1.52
C ARG A 557 25.65 -1.37 2.89
N ILE A 558 24.51 -1.33 3.58
CA ILE A 558 24.35 -1.85 4.94
C ILE A 558 23.28 -2.94 4.94
N PHE A 559 23.60 -4.09 5.52
CA PHE A 559 22.68 -5.23 5.64
C PHE A 559 22.66 -5.79 7.06
N LEU A 560 21.54 -6.39 7.45
CA LEU A 560 21.30 -7.01 8.74
C LEU A 560 20.74 -8.42 8.56
N VAL A 561 21.16 -9.38 9.38
CA VAL A 561 20.63 -10.76 9.36
C VAL A 561 20.58 -11.35 10.77
N PRO A 562 19.55 -12.13 11.14
CA PRO A 562 19.61 -12.97 12.33
C PRO A 562 20.89 -13.80 12.34
N ALA A 563 21.62 -13.83 13.46
CA ALA A 563 22.92 -14.51 13.49
C ALA A 563 22.82 -16.02 13.19
N SER A 564 21.67 -16.65 13.45
CA SER A 564 21.39 -18.05 13.10
C SER A 564 21.24 -18.29 11.59
N GLU A 565 20.96 -17.24 10.81
CA GLU A 565 20.70 -17.30 9.37
C GLU A 565 21.81 -16.65 8.54
N GLU A 566 22.99 -16.37 9.12
CA GLU A 566 24.05 -15.58 8.48
C GLU A 566 24.58 -16.16 7.16
N GLU A 567 24.39 -17.46 6.95
CA GLU A 567 24.80 -18.20 5.75
C GLU A 567 23.70 -18.32 4.69
N ASP A 568 22.45 -17.91 4.98
CA ASP A 568 21.40 -17.83 3.97
C ASP A 568 21.34 -16.44 3.33
N ARG A 569 21.73 -16.36 2.05
CA ARG A 569 21.69 -15.12 1.26
C ARG A 569 20.29 -14.49 1.17
N ARG A 570 19.21 -15.25 1.34
CA ARG A 570 17.83 -14.72 1.36
C ARG A 570 17.43 -14.10 2.69
N ALA A 571 18.16 -14.35 3.77
CA ALA A 571 17.85 -13.81 5.10
C ALA A 571 18.44 -12.41 5.34
N TRP A 572 19.34 -11.95 4.47
CA TRP A 572 19.97 -10.64 4.59
C TRP A 572 19.01 -9.51 4.20
N ILE A 573 18.71 -8.66 5.17
CA ILE A 573 17.82 -7.50 5.07
C ILE A 573 18.65 -6.28 4.72
N GLU A 574 18.31 -5.59 3.62
CA GLU A 574 18.89 -4.28 3.30
C GLU A 574 18.41 -3.25 4.33
N MET A 575 19.37 -2.57 4.94
CA MET A 575 19.14 -1.53 5.95
C MET A 575 19.35 -0.14 5.39
N ASP A 576 20.31 0.03 4.47
CA ASP A 576 20.63 1.32 3.87
C ASP A 576 21.54 1.19 2.64
N LYS A 577 21.45 2.17 1.74
CA LYS A 577 22.33 2.33 0.59
C LYS A 577 22.48 3.82 0.25
N PHE A 578 23.71 4.33 0.28
CA PHE A 578 23.97 5.75 0.02
C PHE A 578 25.37 6.03 -0.50
N VAL A 579 25.52 7.15 -1.20
CA VAL A 579 26.81 7.61 -1.74
C VAL A 579 27.56 8.44 -0.70
N HIS A 580 28.88 8.27 -0.63
CA HIS A 580 29.79 9.09 0.17
C HIS A 580 31.02 9.49 -0.66
N GLU A 581 31.52 10.71 -0.46
CA GLU A 581 32.73 11.21 -1.10
C GLU A 581 33.87 11.25 -0.07
N LEU A 582 35.01 10.67 -0.43
CA LEU A 582 36.21 10.58 0.38
C LEU A 582 37.31 11.46 -0.22
N GLN A 583 37.94 12.27 0.61
CA GLN A 583 39.11 13.06 0.24
C GLN A 583 40.35 12.17 0.07
N ALA A 584 41.37 12.72 -0.59
CA ALA A 584 42.66 12.05 -0.80
C ALA A 584 43.29 11.60 0.53
N ASN A 585 43.65 10.32 0.63
CA ASN A 585 44.24 9.65 1.79
C ASN A 585 43.41 9.78 3.08
N GLU A 586 42.12 10.09 2.97
CA GLU A 586 41.27 10.38 4.12
C GLU A 586 41.02 9.12 4.97
N ARG A 587 41.12 9.28 6.28
CA ARG A 587 40.57 8.37 7.28
C ARG A 587 39.24 8.93 7.76
N ALA A 588 38.17 8.57 7.06
CA ALA A 588 36.85 9.16 7.24
C ALA A 588 36.07 8.46 8.36
N VAL A 589 35.26 9.24 9.09
CA VAL A 589 34.21 8.74 9.97
C VAL A 589 32.87 9.10 9.33
N VAL A 590 32.28 8.15 8.61
CA VAL A 590 31.00 8.33 7.91
C VAL A 590 29.87 8.26 8.92
N VAL A 591 29.09 9.34 9.03
CA VAL A 591 27.92 9.42 9.92
C VAL A 591 26.65 9.19 9.12
N ARG A 592 25.81 8.26 9.56
CA ARG A 592 24.52 7.97 8.93
C ARG A 592 23.44 7.74 9.98
N LYS A 593 22.34 8.51 9.91
CA LYS A 593 21.18 8.36 10.80
C LYS A 593 20.26 7.25 10.27
N ALA A 594 19.62 6.49 11.15
CA ALA A 594 18.63 5.50 10.74
C ALA A 594 17.47 6.13 9.95
N GLU A 595 17.03 7.33 10.35
CA GLU A 595 16.00 8.10 9.62
C GLU A 595 16.40 8.54 8.19
N ASP A 596 17.68 8.49 7.84
CA ASP A 596 18.15 8.83 6.49
C ASP A 596 18.13 7.60 5.56
N SER A 597 17.82 6.40 6.07
CA SER A 597 17.85 5.14 5.32
C SER A 597 17.16 5.23 3.96
N SER A 598 17.78 4.69 2.93
CA SER A 598 17.21 4.60 1.57
C SER A 598 16.03 3.64 1.44
N VAL A 599 15.76 2.84 2.48
CA VAL A 599 14.73 1.79 2.50
C VAL A 599 13.38 2.32 2.95
N ILE A 600 13.41 3.31 3.85
CA ILE A 600 12.20 3.79 4.52
C ILE A 600 11.52 4.92 3.74
N ARG A 601 10.20 5.04 3.94
CA ARG A 601 9.40 6.18 3.45
C ARG A 601 10.02 7.52 3.84
N LYS A 602 9.90 8.52 2.94
CA LYS A 602 10.26 9.92 3.24
C LYS A 602 9.04 10.86 3.16
N PRO A 603 8.83 11.75 4.13
CA PRO A 603 9.56 11.81 5.42
C PRO A 603 9.31 10.56 6.27
N ALA A 604 10.24 10.27 7.18
CA ALA A 604 10.07 9.17 8.14
C ALA A 604 8.91 9.47 9.08
N ILE A 605 8.04 8.49 9.32
CA ILE A 605 6.94 8.55 10.29
C ILE A 605 7.45 7.84 11.55
N LYS A 606 7.72 8.60 12.62
CA LYS A 606 8.25 8.03 13.89
C LYS A 606 7.14 7.70 14.87
N ASN A 607 6.06 8.47 14.86
CA ASN A 607 4.84 8.20 15.59
C ASN A 607 3.66 8.21 14.61
N PRO A 608 3.04 7.05 14.31
CA PRO A 608 1.93 6.95 13.38
C PRO A 608 0.70 7.79 13.77
N ASP A 609 0.46 8.04 15.05
CA ASP A 609 -0.69 8.82 15.53
C ASP A 609 -0.45 10.33 15.39
N THR A 610 0.76 10.82 15.70
CA THR A 610 1.05 12.26 15.67
C THR A 610 1.60 12.71 14.34
N ASP A 611 2.47 11.95 13.69
CA ASP A 611 3.17 12.41 12.49
C ASP A 611 2.28 12.30 11.25
N ASN A 612 1.37 11.31 11.21
CA ASN A 612 0.37 11.21 10.14
C ASN A 612 -0.76 12.23 10.29
N VAL A 613 -1.08 12.67 11.51
CA VAL A 613 -2.14 13.65 11.79
C VAL A 613 -1.62 15.09 11.74
N ASN A 614 -0.34 15.31 12.05
CA ASN A 614 0.34 16.61 11.96
C ASN A 614 0.89 16.94 10.58
N TYR A 615 0.51 16.20 9.52
CA TYR A 615 0.57 16.74 8.17
C TYR A 615 -0.46 17.88 8.06
N LYS A 616 -0.14 19.00 8.73
CA LYS A 616 -0.96 20.20 8.73
C LYS A 616 -0.98 20.69 7.29
N PRO A 617 -2.17 20.84 6.67
CA PRO A 617 -2.32 21.75 5.56
C PRO A 617 -1.64 23.05 5.98
N ARG A 618 -0.59 23.52 5.28
CA ARG A 618 -0.22 24.92 5.48
C ARG A 618 -1.39 25.72 4.95
N ASP A 619 -1.97 26.57 5.81
CA ASP A 619 -3.14 27.36 5.50
C ASP A 619 -2.96 28.12 4.19
N ILE A 620 -3.56 27.62 3.13
CA ILE A 620 -3.78 28.37 1.91
C ILE A 620 -5.24 28.75 1.95
N ASN A 621 -5.46 30.05 2.09
CA ASN A 621 -6.78 30.62 2.18
C ASN A 621 -7.46 30.55 0.80
N LEU A 622 -8.03 29.39 0.46
CA LEU A 622 -8.99 29.23 -0.63
C LEU A 622 -10.41 29.47 -0.08
N THR A 623 -10.65 30.64 0.51
CA THR A 623 -11.99 31.06 0.90
C THR A 623 -12.68 31.74 -0.28
N ASP A 624 -13.60 31.03 -0.92
CA ASP A 624 -14.89 31.64 -1.22
C ASP A 624 -15.96 30.99 -0.30
N PRO A 625 -16.21 31.58 0.88
CA PRO A 625 -17.20 31.07 1.82
C PRO A 625 -18.62 31.16 1.27
N GLU A 626 -18.90 32.03 0.29
CA GLU A 626 -20.23 32.17 -0.29
C GLU A 626 -20.63 30.94 -1.11
N LEU A 627 -19.68 30.32 -1.83
CA LEU A 627 -19.94 29.12 -2.63
C LEU A 627 -20.29 27.90 -1.75
N PHE A 628 -19.62 27.75 -0.61
CA PHE A 628 -19.86 26.64 0.33
C PHE A 628 -21.21 26.80 1.06
N ILE A 629 -21.59 28.04 1.40
CA ILE A 629 -22.89 28.37 2.01
C ILE A 629 -24.02 28.23 0.98
N LYS A 630 -23.80 28.61 -0.29
CA LYS A 630 -24.78 28.40 -1.37
C LYS A 630 -25.03 26.92 -1.67
N MET A 631 -23.97 26.12 -1.76
CA MET A 631 -24.10 24.68 -2.06
C MET A 631 -24.76 23.92 -0.91
N ALA A 632 -24.42 24.22 0.36
CA ALA A 632 -25.07 23.60 1.51
C ALA A 632 -26.54 24.05 1.68
N ALA A 633 -26.87 25.30 1.32
CA ALA A 633 -28.23 25.82 1.35
C ALA A 633 -29.09 25.27 0.19
N ASP A 634 -28.54 25.14 -1.01
CA ASP A 634 -29.25 24.60 -2.18
C ASP A 634 -29.51 23.09 -2.05
N VAL A 635 -28.65 22.34 -1.35
CA VAL A 635 -28.86 20.90 -1.07
C VAL A 635 -29.94 20.71 0.01
N LYS A 636 -29.84 21.39 1.16
CA LYS A 636 -30.85 21.29 2.23
C LYS A 636 -32.24 21.78 1.84
N TYR A 637 -32.35 22.84 1.04
CA TYR A 637 -33.65 23.41 0.65
C TYR A 637 -34.38 22.57 -0.41
N ASN A 638 -33.66 21.77 -1.19
CA ASN A 638 -34.23 20.89 -2.21
C ASN A 638 -34.65 19.50 -1.68
N GLU A 639 -34.16 19.08 -0.52
CA GLU A 639 -34.38 17.74 0.09
C GLU A 639 -35.68 17.60 0.88
N GLU A 640 -35.99 18.55 1.77
CA GLU A 640 -37.11 18.40 2.72
C GLU A 640 -38.46 18.83 2.11
N GLY A 641 -38.45 19.82 1.21
CA GLY A 641 -39.67 20.32 0.56
C GLY A 641 -40.22 19.40 -0.55
N ASN A 642 -39.36 18.77 -1.34
CA ASN A 642 -39.78 18.00 -2.52
C ASN A 642 -40.18 16.55 -2.20
N ILE A 643 -39.56 15.89 -1.22
CA ILE A 643 -39.85 14.48 -0.91
C ILE A 643 -41.17 14.33 -0.12
N ALA A 644 -41.46 15.27 0.79
CA ALA A 644 -42.72 15.30 1.51
C ALA A 644 -43.90 15.56 0.56
N GLN A 645 -43.78 16.53 -0.35
CA GLN A 645 -44.79 16.81 -1.38
C GLN A 645 -44.96 15.66 -2.38
N TYR A 646 -43.89 14.96 -2.76
CA TYR A 646 -43.97 13.84 -3.71
C TYR A 646 -44.60 12.59 -3.08
N LYS A 647 -44.32 12.29 -1.80
CA LYS A 647 -45.01 11.22 -1.06
C LYS A 647 -46.49 11.51 -0.85
N GLU A 648 -46.83 12.73 -0.42
CA GLU A 648 -48.22 13.16 -0.21
C GLU A 648 -49.03 13.15 -1.53
N PHE A 649 -48.38 13.52 -2.64
CA PHE A 649 -48.95 13.45 -4.00
C PHE A 649 -49.14 12.01 -4.50
N LEU A 650 -48.19 11.11 -4.26
CA LEU A 650 -48.32 9.69 -4.63
C LEU A 650 -49.43 9.00 -3.82
N ASP A 651 -49.49 9.25 -2.52
CA ASP A 651 -50.53 8.69 -1.65
C ASP A 651 -51.92 9.22 -2.00
N SER A 652 -52.05 10.51 -2.33
CA SER A 652 -53.33 11.11 -2.73
C SER A 652 -53.82 10.60 -4.10
N ASN A 653 -52.94 10.46 -5.10
CA ASN A 653 -53.33 10.03 -6.45
C ASN A 653 -53.58 8.53 -6.55
N PHE A 654 -52.73 7.67 -5.95
CA PHE A 654 -52.95 6.23 -5.98
C PHE A 654 -54.21 5.82 -5.20
N SER A 655 -54.52 6.50 -4.09
CA SER A 655 -55.75 6.29 -3.32
C SER A 655 -57.01 6.70 -4.10
N GLN A 656 -56.94 7.77 -4.89
CA GLN A 656 -58.05 8.18 -5.77
C GLN A 656 -58.26 7.20 -6.94
N SER A 657 -57.19 6.73 -7.58
CA SER A 657 -57.26 5.77 -8.68
C SER A 657 -57.75 4.39 -8.24
N THR A 658 -57.32 3.90 -7.07
CA THR A 658 -57.83 2.62 -6.52
C THR A 658 -59.29 2.70 -6.10
N LYS A 659 -59.75 3.85 -5.59
CA LYS A 659 -61.16 4.06 -5.22
C LYS A 659 -62.08 4.11 -6.45
N VAL A 660 -61.68 4.80 -7.52
CA VAL A 660 -62.43 4.86 -8.79
C VAL A 660 -62.52 3.49 -9.46
N LEU A 661 -61.47 2.68 -9.40
CA LEU A 661 -61.46 1.32 -9.96
C LEU A 661 -62.26 0.31 -9.10
N ALA A 662 -62.23 0.45 -7.76
CA ALA A 662 -63.03 -0.36 -6.85
C ALA A 662 -64.54 -0.07 -7.00
N ASP A 663 -64.93 1.21 -7.09
CA ASP A 663 -66.32 1.63 -7.31
C ASP A 663 -66.85 1.15 -8.69
N PHE A 664 -65.97 0.92 -9.67
CA PHE A 664 -66.32 0.40 -10.99
C PHE A 664 -66.49 -1.12 -11.02
N ALA A 665 -65.69 -1.86 -10.23
CA ALA A 665 -65.77 -3.31 -10.11
C ALA A 665 -67.04 -3.78 -9.38
N ASP A 666 -67.60 -2.96 -8.50
CA ASP A 666 -68.87 -3.23 -7.79
C ASP A 666 -70.13 -2.99 -8.66
N TYR A 667 -70.00 -2.32 -9.81
CA TYR A 667 -71.15 -1.93 -10.65
C TYR A 667 -71.30 -2.69 -11.98
N ASN A 668 -70.28 -3.43 -12.45
CA ASN A 668 -70.35 -4.24 -13.67
C ASN A 668 -69.38 -5.43 -13.63
N GLU A 669 -69.77 -6.58 -14.22
CA GLU A 669 -68.87 -7.74 -14.34
C GLU A 669 -67.54 -7.35 -15.02
N PRO A 670 -66.39 -7.77 -14.48
CA PRO A 670 -65.08 -7.28 -14.92
C PRO A 670 -64.78 -7.75 -16.34
N THR A 671 -64.72 -6.82 -17.29
CA THR A 671 -64.26 -7.11 -18.65
C THR A 671 -62.73 -7.26 -18.69
N PRO A 672 -62.16 -8.01 -19.66
CA PRO A 672 -60.71 -8.25 -19.75
C PRO A 672 -59.82 -6.99 -19.81
N ASN A 673 -60.38 -5.85 -20.23
CA ASN A 673 -59.67 -4.56 -20.23
C ASN A 673 -59.51 -3.98 -18.83
N VAL A 674 -60.48 -4.14 -17.93
CA VAL A 674 -60.40 -3.63 -16.54
C VAL A 674 -59.35 -4.41 -15.75
N ASN A 675 -59.27 -5.73 -15.94
CA ASN A 675 -58.23 -6.55 -15.30
C ASN A 675 -56.83 -6.18 -15.79
N ARG A 676 -56.66 -5.89 -17.09
CA ARG A 676 -55.37 -5.39 -17.63
C ARG A 676 -54.98 -4.03 -17.07
N GLU A 677 -55.93 -3.12 -16.88
CA GLU A 677 -55.64 -1.80 -16.29
C GLU A 677 -55.34 -1.88 -14.79
N MET A 678 -56.03 -2.75 -14.03
CA MET A 678 -55.69 -3.02 -12.63
C MET A 678 -54.28 -3.60 -12.48
N GLU A 679 -53.88 -4.49 -13.39
CA GLU A 679 -52.55 -5.09 -13.40
C GLU A 679 -51.46 -4.07 -13.80
N ALA A 680 -51.76 -3.15 -14.72
CA ALA A 680 -50.87 -2.03 -15.06
C ALA A 680 -50.69 -1.04 -13.89
N VAL A 681 -51.74 -0.73 -13.13
CA VAL A 681 -51.65 0.12 -11.93
C VAL A 681 -50.88 -0.57 -10.81
N LYS A 682 -51.06 -1.88 -10.63
CA LYS A 682 -50.27 -2.69 -9.69
C LYS A 682 -48.79 -2.70 -10.07
N LEU A 683 -48.47 -2.95 -11.34
CA LEU A 683 -47.09 -2.92 -11.86
C LEU A 683 -46.45 -1.51 -11.75
N ALA A 684 -47.22 -0.44 -11.97
CA ALA A 684 -46.74 0.92 -11.80
C ALA A 684 -46.45 1.25 -10.33
N LYS A 685 -47.24 0.73 -9.39
CA LYS A 685 -47.00 0.86 -7.96
C LYS A 685 -45.76 0.06 -7.53
N GLU A 686 -45.63 -1.20 -7.97
CA GLU A 686 -44.45 -2.03 -7.71
C GLU A 686 -43.17 -1.42 -8.33
N ALA A 687 -43.27 -0.82 -9.52
CA ALA A 687 -42.17 -0.09 -10.15
C ALA A 687 -41.83 1.21 -9.39
N ALA A 688 -42.81 1.94 -8.86
CA ALA A 688 -42.58 3.12 -8.02
C ALA A 688 -41.96 2.76 -6.66
N GLU A 689 -42.41 1.67 -6.03
CA GLU A 689 -41.84 1.13 -4.79
C GLU A 689 -40.40 0.59 -5.02
N ALA A 690 -40.15 -0.08 -6.15
CA ALA A 690 -38.81 -0.46 -6.57
C ALA A 690 -37.93 0.75 -6.91
N CYS A 691 -38.50 1.82 -7.46
CA CYS A 691 -37.80 3.09 -7.68
C CYS A 691 -37.47 3.78 -6.35
N ILE A 692 -38.35 3.74 -5.34
CA ILE A 692 -38.09 4.22 -3.98
C ILE A 692 -37.03 3.37 -3.28
N SER A 693 -37.06 2.05 -3.45
CA SER A 693 -36.00 1.14 -2.98
C SER A 693 -34.66 1.43 -3.66
N ASN A 694 -34.66 1.69 -4.98
CA ASN A 694 -33.49 2.12 -5.73
C ASN A 694 -33.02 3.52 -5.34
N ILE A 695 -33.92 4.45 -4.97
CA ILE A 695 -33.56 5.75 -4.40
C ILE A 695 -32.95 5.59 -3.01
N THR A 696 -33.36 4.58 -2.25
CA THR A 696 -32.78 4.24 -0.93
C THR A 696 -31.39 3.60 -1.10
N GLN A 697 -31.21 2.76 -2.14
CA GLN A 697 -29.91 2.24 -2.56
C GLN A 697 -29.03 3.34 -3.17
N PHE A 698 -29.63 4.32 -3.85
CA PHE A 698 -28.98 5.51 -4.40
C PHE A 698 -28.58 6.47 -3.26
N LYS A 699 -29.35 6.58 -2.16
CA LYS A 699 -28.94 7.26 -0.92
C LYS A 699 -27.74 6.59 -0.25
N ILE A 700 -27.66 5.26 -0.27
CA ILE A 700 -26.47 4.52 0.20
C ILE A 700 -25.27 4.82 -0.70
N ASN A 701 -25.46 4.85 -2.01
CA ASN A 701 -24.40 5.20 -2.96
C ASN A 701 -24.00 6.68 -2.89
N LEU A 702 -24.93 7.62 -2.68
CA LEU A 702 -24.69 9.06 -2.45
C LEU A 702 -23.92 9.33 -1.15
N LYS A 703 -24.15 8.54 -0.10
CA LYS A 703 -23.36 8.56 1.14
C LYS A 703 -21.90 8.16 0.93
N ILE A 704 -21.67 7.07 0.16
CA ILE A 704 -20.33 6.63 -0.24
C ILE A 704 -19.63 7.74 -1.05
N TYR A 705 -20.43 8.41 -1.87
CA TYR A 705 -20.07 9.53 -2.74
C TYR A 705 -19.62 10.78 -1.99
N GLU A 706 -20.36 11.22 -0.98
CA GLU A 706 -20.02 12.41 -0.19
C GLU A 706 -18.80 12.17 0.72
N GLU A 707 -18.62 10.95 1.24
CA GLU A 707 -17.42 10.57 1.99
C GLU A 707 -16.17 10.52 1.11
N ALA A 708 -16.27 9.93 -0.10
CA ALA A 708 -15.20 9.94 -1.09
C ALA A 708 -14.89 11.38 -1.55
N LEU A 709 -15.92 12.17 -1.85
CA LEU A 709 -15.85 13.58 -2.20
C LEU A 709 -15.20 14.42 -1.11
N PHE A 710 -15.50 14.21 0.17
CA PHE A 710 -14.91 14.98 1.26
C PHE A 710 -13.46 14.57 1.54
N LYS A 711 -13.11 13.28 1.39
CA LYS A 711 -11.72 12.80 1.44
C LYS A 711 -10.90 13.45 0.33
N VAL A 712 -11.44 13.49 -0.89
CA VAL A 712 -10.83 14.16 -2.04
C VAL A 712 -10.78 15.69 -1.84
N LEU A 713 -11.83 16.33 -1.34
CA LEU A 713 -11.89 17.79 -1.12
C LEU A 713 -10.95 18.27 -0.01
N LYS A 714 -10.86 17.55 1.11
CA LYS A 714 -9.87 17.84 2.16
C LYS A 714 -8.45 17.59 1.64
N ALA A 715 -8.29 16.54 0.83
CA ALA A 715 -7.07 16.25 0.09
C ALA A 715 -6.84 17.12 -1.16
N VAL A 716 -7.65 18.15 -1.40
CA VAL A 716 -7.46 19.14 -2.47
C VAL A 716 -7.31 20.54 -1.85
N GLN A 717 -7.96 20.82 -0.72
CA GLN A 717 -7.79 22.06 0.06
C GLN A 717 -6.43 22.16 0.76
N SER A 718 -5.71 21.06 1.00
CA SER A 718 -4.50 21.04 1.80
C SER A 718 -3.16 21.08 1.05
N PHE A 719 -3.16 21.23 -0.27
CA PHE A 719 -1.98 20.94 -1.08
C PHE A 719 -1.56 22.08 -1.98
N ILE A 720 -0.76 23.00 -1.43
CA ILE A 720 0.35 23.55 -2.19
C ILE A 720 1.55 23.62 -1.25
N TYR A 721 2.45 22.64 -1.30
CA TYR A 721 3.84 22.81 -0.89
C TYR A 721 4.76 21.83 -1.61
N ASN A 722 6.02 22.23 -1.74
CA ASN A 722 7.05 21.60 -2.57
C ASN A 722 7.70 20.37 -1.90
N LYS A 723 8.00 19.32 -2.72
CA LYS A 723 8.61 17.98 -2.47
C LYS A 723 7.67 16.85 -2.02
N SER A 724 7.86 15.57 -2.41
CA SER A 724 8.52 14.89 -3.54
C SER A 724 7.89 13.48 -3.63
N TYR A 725 8.08 12.79 -4.76
CA TYR A 725 7.65 11.43 -5.13
C TYR A 725 7.90 10.26 -4.11
N CYS A 726 8.33 10.53 -2.86
CA CYS A 726 8.95 9.56 -1.93
C CYS A 726 8.05 8.96 -0.85
N GLU A 727 6.74 9.04 -1.03
CA GLU A 727 5.78 8.54 -0.06
C GLU A 727 5.63 7.00 -0.10
N CYS A 728 6.12 6.35 -1.17
CA CYS A 728 6.36 4.91 -1.17
C CYS A 728 7.65 4.62 -0.39
N GLY A 729 7.60 3.72 0.60
CA GLY A 729 8.78 3.20 1.29
C GLY A 729 8.42 2.36 2.49
N TRP A 730 9.36 1.55 2.96
CA TRP A 730 9.16 0.72 4.15
C TRP A 730 8.88 1.58 5.39
N PRO A 731 8.06 1.14 6.36
CA PRO A 731 7.83 1.92 7.57
C PRO A 731 9.10 2.08 8.40
N TYR A 732 9.34 3.29 8.90
CA TYR A 732 10.50 3.55 9.76
C TYR A 732 10.45 2.69 11.03
N ASN A 733 9.28 2.56 11.64
CA ASN A 733 9.07 1.78 12.86
C ASN A 733 9.37 0.27 12.69
N LEU A 734 9.40 -0.23 11.44
CA LEU A 734 9.78 -1.59 11.07
C LEU A 734 11.18 -1.68 10.42
N LEU A 735 12.01 -0.64 10.51
CA LEU A 735 13.38 -0.67 9.99
C LEU A 735 14.19 -1.77 10.66
N LEU A 736 14.12 -1.87 12.00
CA LEU A 736 14.71 -2.94 12.79
C LEU A 736 13.70 -4.07 13.04
N PRO A 737 14.15 -5.34 13.05
CA PRO A 737 13.33 -6.43 13.53
C PRO A 737 13.00 -6.31 15.03
N ARG A 738 11.93 -6.95 15.51
CA ARG A 738 11.50 -6.88 16.92
C ARG A 738 12.57 -7.35 17.91
N GLY A 739 13.30 -8.42 17.58
CA GLY A 739 14.19 -9.09 18.52
C GLY A 739 13.45 -9.76 19.68
N THR A 740 14.16 -10.10 20.75
CA THR A 740 13.61 -10.82 21.91
C THR A 740 13.88 -10.07 23.21
N THR A 741 13.14 -10.40 24.26
CA THR A 741 13.34 -9.82 25.61
C THR A 741 14.71 -10.14 26.19
N ASP A 742 15.27 -11.29 25.83
CA ASP A 742 16.62 -11.71 26.23
C ASP A 742 17.73 -11.10 25.34
N GLY A 743 17.33 -10.46 24.24
CA GLY A 743 18.22 -9.93 23.22
C GLY A 743 18.54 -10.96 22.14
N MET A 744 18.07 -10.70 20.93
CA MET A 744 18.32 -11.54 19.76
C MET A 744 19.61 -11.08 19.06
N LYS A 745 20.46 -12.03 18.67
CA LYS A 745 21.75 -11.74 18.04
C LYS A 745 21.58 -11.56 16.53
N PHE A 746 22.21 -10.51 16.00
CA PHE A 746 22.24 -10.19 14.57
C PHE A 746 23.68 -9.95 14.10
N LYS A 747 23.89 -10.08 12.79
CA LYS A 747 25.09 -9.61 12.10
C LYS A 747 24.73 -8.39 11.26
N LEU A 748 25.46 -7.30 11.48
CA LEU A 748 25.40 -6.06 10.71
C LEU A 748 26.60 -6.04 9.76
N MET A 749 26.37 -6.06 8.45
CA MET A 749 27.40 -5.97 7.43
C MET A 749 27.44 -4.58 6.81
N VAL A 750 28.64 -4.07 6.57
CA VAL A 750 28.89 -2.93 5.69
C VAL A 750 29.74 -3.38 4.51
N MET A 751 29.32 -2.98 3.31
CA MET A 751 30.08 -3.16 2.06
C MET A 751 30.27 -1.80 1.37
N ILE A 752 31.47 -1.56 0.85
CA ILE A 752 31.83 -0.35 0.11
C ILE A 752 32.05 -0.70 -1.36
N THR A 753 31.27 -0.13 -2.27
CA THR A 753 31.44 -0.34 -3.72
C THR A 753 31.89 0.94 -4.43
N ASP A 754 32.48 0.77 -5.61
CA ASP A 754 32.92 1.87 -6.46
C ASP A 754 31.69 2.53 -7.09
N TRP A 755 31.43 3.79 -6.72
CA TRP A 755 30.29 4.55 -7.20
C TRP A 755 30.27 4.68 -8.73
N GLN A 756 31.44 4.75 -9.38
CA GLN A 756 31.50 4.86 -10.85
C GLN A 756 30.95 3.64 -11.57
N LYS A 757 30.94 2.48 -10.90
CA LYS A 757 30.38 1.21 -11.41
C LYS A 757 28.91 1.01 -11.01
N ASP A 758 28.43 1.82 -10.07
CA ASP A 758 27.09 1.71 -9.52
C ASP A 758 26.14 2.77 -10.09
N ILE A 759 26.64 3.93 -10.55
CA ILE A 759 25.81 5.05 -11.00
C ILE A 759 25.09 4.81 -12.34
N VAL A 760 23.82 5.22 -12.42
CA VAL A 760 22.97 5.17 -13.64
C VAL A 760 22.76 6.56 -14.29
N GLY A 761 22.98 7.65 -13.56
CA GLY A 761 22.77 9.04 -13.99
C GLY A 761 22.67 10.01 -12.80
N GLU A 762 22.29 11.27 -13.02
CA GLU A 762 21.99 12.19 -11.91
C GLU A 762 20.83 11.65 -11.07
N GLU A 763 21.04 11.54 -9.75
CA GLU A 763 20.03 11.05 -8.82
C GLU A 763 18.92 12.08 -8.68
N ASP A 764 17.71 11.67 -9.04
CA ASP A 764 16.51 12.43 -8.71
C ASP A 764 16.34 12.43 -7.18
N CYS A 765 15.82 13.53 -6.63
CA CYS A 765 15.93 13.93 -5.21
C CYS A 765 15.19 13.06 -4.18
N CYS A 766 14.85 11.82 -4.51
CA CYS A 766 14.06 10.95 -3.68
C CYS A 766 14.90 10.08 -2.75
N GLY A 767 14.49 9.94 -1.48
CA GLY A 767 15.27 9.27 -0.43
C GLY A 767 14.76 7.88 -0.05
N SER A 768 13.73 7.35 -0.71
CA SER A 768 13.15 6.01 -0.45
C SER A 768 13.31 5.14 -1.69
N MET A 769 14.57 4.82 -2.02
CA MET A 769 14.94 4.33 -3.35
C MET A 769 15.13 2.82 -3.41
N SER A 770 15.44 2.18 -2.29
CA SER A 770 15.78 0.76 -2.29
C SER A 770 14.62 -0.12 -2.75
N TYR A 771 13.41 0.14 -2.23
CA TYR A 771 12.19 -0.63 -2.55
C TYR A 771 11.25 0.08 -3.52
N CYS A 772 11.38 1.40 -3.72
CA CYS A 772 10.47 2.18 -4.56
C CYS A 772 11.13 2.87 -5.76
N GLY A 773 12.43 2.62 -5.99
CA GLY A 773 13.21 3.15 -7.11
C GLY A 773 13.23 4.68 -7.19
N ALA A 774 13.76 5.22 -8.30
CA ALA A 774 13.60 6.64 -8.62
C ALA A 774 12.41 6.86 -9.55
N LYS A 775 12.18 8.13 -9.89
CA LYS A 775 11.13 8.56 -10.80
C LYS A 775 11.21 7.83 -12.15
N ASP A 776 12.40 7.80 -12.76
CA ASP A 776 12.59 7.30 -14.13
C ASP A 776 13.51 6.05 -14.23
N ARG A 777 14.49 5.89 -13.33
CA ARG A 777 15.44 4.75 -13.32
C ARG A 777 15.77 4.29 -11.92
N TYR A 778 16.04 3.00 -11.72
CA TYR A 778 16.57 2.53 -10.44
C TYR A 778 18.01 3.08 -10.24
N PRO A 779 18.34 3.72 -9.11
CA PRO A 779 19.58 4.49 -8.97
C PRO A 779 20.81 3.63 -8.61
N ASP A 780 20.91 2.43 -9.19
CA ASP A 780 22.01 1.50 -8.96
C ASP A 780 22.09 0.48 -10.11
N VAL A 781 23.20 0.43 -10.84
CA VAL A 781 23.42 -0.50 -11.96
C VAL A 781 23.47 -1.95 -11.47
N ARG A 782 23.88 -2.18 -10.22
CA ARG A 782 23.98 -3.53 -9.67
C ARG A 782 22.59 -4.20 -9.62
N PRO A 783 22.54 -5.55 -9.70
CA PRO A 783 21.32 -6.28 -9.39
C PRO A 783 20.77 -5.89 -8.01
N MET A 784 19.45 -5.82 -7.89
CA MET A 784 18.82 -5.51 -6.61
C MET A 784 19.10 -6.66 -5.63
N GLY A 785 19.59 -6.32 -4.44
CA GLY A 785 20.08 -7.29 -3.45
C GLY A 785 21.57 -7.59 -3.54
N TYR A 786 22.33 -6.95 -4.45
CA TYR A 786 23.78 -7.11 -4.50
C TYR A 786 24.44 -6.81 -3.14
N PRO A 787 25.30 -7.71 -2.63
CA PRO A 787 25.89 -8.84 -3.36
C PRO A 787 25.08 -10.16 -3.29
N PHE A 788 24.09 -10.26 -2.41
CA PHE A 788 23.38 -11.49 -2.03
C PHE A 788 22.37 -12.02 -3.06
N ASP A 789 22.20 -11.34 -4.20
CA ASP A 789 21.32 -11.76 -5.29
C ASP A 789 21.82 -13.03 -6.00
N ARG A 790 23.09 -13.42 -5.88
CA ARG A 790 23.64 -14.62 -6.52
C ARG A 790 24.32 -15.57 -5.54
N ALA A 791 24.54 -16.80 -5.99
CA ALA A 791 25.38 -17.75 -5.29
C ALA A 791 26.85 -17.30 -5.25
N PHE A 792 27.56 -17.69 -4.20
CA PHE A 792 29.00 -17.44 -4.01
C PHE A 792 29.79 -18.74 -3.87
N GLU A 793 31.11 -18.62 -3.74
CA GLU A 793 31.99 -19.72 -3.35
C GLU A 793 32.24 -19.71 -1.85
N GLY A 794 32.03 -20.87 -1.21
CA GLY A 794 32.19 -21.01 0.23
C GLY A 794 31.06 -20.36 1.02
N SER A 795 31.34 -20.05 2.28
CA SER A 795 30.42 -19.39 3.21
C SER A 795 30.41 -17.87 3.02
N ILE A 796 29.27 -17.24 3.35
CA ILE A 796 29.13 -15.78 3.37
C ILE A 796 30.13 -15.18 4.36
N LYS A 797 30.33 -15.81 5.52
CA LYS A 797 31.36 -15.38 6.48
C LYS A 797 32.76 -15.33 5.85
N ASN A 798 33.13 -16.34 5.07
CA ASN A 798 34.44 -16.39 4.41
C ASN A 798 34.55 -15.34 3.30
N LEU A 799 33.48 -15.11 2.53
CA LEU A 799 33.43 -14.04 1.53
C LEU A 799 33.76 -12.68 2.19
N ILE A 800 33.05 -12.34 3.27
CA ILE A 800 33.25 -11.07 3.98
C ILE A 800 34.67 -11.00 4.57
N ALA A 801 35.17 -12.12 5.12
CA ALA A 801 36.53 -12.18 5.66
C ALA A 801 37.61 -11.94 4.59
N LEU A 802 37.39 -12.37 3.34
CA LEU A 802 38.36 -12.21 2.25
C LEU A 802 38.28 -10.84 1.55
N GLN A 803 37.11 -10.21 1.49
CA GLN A 803 36.93 -8.95 0.73
C GLN A 803 37.31 -7.70 1.54
N PRO A 804 38.33 -6.89 1.16
CA PRO A 804 38.84 -5.78 1.98
C PRO A 804 37.86 -4.61 2.15
N ASN A 805 36.85 -4.54 1.28
CA ASN A 805 35.78 -3.53 1.29
C ASN A 805 34.50 -4.01 1.99
N MET A 806 34.53 -5.18 2.65
CA MET A 806 33.42 -5.72 3.41
C MET A 806 33.82 -5.99 4.87
N ALA A 807 32.89 -5.79 5.79
CA ALA A 807 33.08 -6.04 7.20
C ALA A 807 31.75 -6.33 7.90
N CYS A 808 31.82 -7.05 9.01
CA CYS A 808 30.67 -7.38 9.85
C CYS A 808 30.88 -6.96 11.31
N ARG A 809 29.76 -6.75 12.01
CA ARG A 809 29.72 -6.61 13.46
C ARG A 809 28.55 -7.41 14.01
N SER A 810 28.77 -8.08 15.15
CA SER A 810 27.66 -8.71 15.88
C SER A 810 26.98 -7.66 16.76
N ILE A 811 25.65 -7.59 16.72
CA ILE A 811 24.85 -6.69 17.56
C ILE A 811 23.73 -7.48 18.24
N THR A 812 23.14 -6.89 19.27
CA THR A 812 21.95 -7.43 19.93
C THR A 812 20.77 -6.50 19.68
N ILE A 813 19.60 -7.05 19.34
CA ILE A 813 18.35 -6.29 19.34
C ILE A 813 17.48 -6.83 20.46
N LYS A 814 17.14 -5.94 21.39
CA LYS A 814 16.41 -6.30 22.61
C LYS A 814 15.04 -5.61 22.64
N LEU A 815 14.01 -6.44 22.83
CA LEU A 815 12.65 -5.98 23.06
C LEU A 815 12.47 -5.56 24.52
N ASN A 816 12.15 -4.30 24.74
CA ASN A 816 11.85 -3.76 26.06
C ASN A 816 10.33 -3.77 26.29
N ASN A 817 9.89 -4.56 27.27
CA ASN A 817 8.47 -4.67 27.63
C ASN A 817 7.97 -3.49 28.48
N ASP A 818 8.86 -2.73 29.10
CA ASP A 818 8.49 -1.63 30.01
C ASP A 818 8.07 -0.34 29.29
N GLY A 819 8.17 -0.32 27.95
CA GLY A 819 8.12 0.91 27.16
C GLY A 819 9.31 1.82 27.49
N ILE A 820 9.72 2.68 26.57
CA ILE A 820 10.53 3.84 26.97
C ILE A 820 9.52 4.88 27.41
N GLN A 821 9.51 5.26 28.69
CA GLN A 821 8.81 6.47 29.13
C GLN A 821 9.36 7.63 28.28
N SER A 822 8.57 8.07 27.30
CA SER A 822 8.88 9.14 26.36
C SER A 822 9.20 10.44 27.07
#